data_AF-A0A1V6DYL9-F1
#
_entry.id   AF-A0A1V6DYL9-F1
#
_cell.length_a   1.000
_cell.length_b   1.000
_cell.length_c   1.000
_cell.angle_alpha   90.00
_cell.angle_beta   90.00
_cell.angle_gamma   90.00
#
_symmetry.space_group_name_H-M   'P 1'
#
loop_
_entity.id
_entity.type
_entity.pdbx_description
1 polymer ?
#
loop_
_entity_poly.entity_id
_entity_poly.type
_entity_poly.pdbx_seq_one_letter_code
_entity_poly.pdbx_strand_id
1 'polypeptide(L)'
;MRRRFFSFLLFFALISAGLFSVNFVFAQNLDVGINEINNAIVLSDTDPRIIIARIINIALLFLGVIAVGLIIYAGFLWMTSGGNEDKIDKAKNTLKNAIIGLVIILSAWGIVSFIMSRLLGATGNGGFFNGDSGSNSALVGTGAIGACTVERVYPEDGQTDVARNTSIIITFKEPILLTSVCQNAAGEACACDQASCNLINPTHIRIFRQDFGDNCGDTSCPNDNTNVNQAHVSVSSDRQTLIITPHDFLGSPDGDTDYQVKFTNGILKDSGDSIFKTCNTDWLQWGFRVSNNLDLTPPQVLRGGIFPLPDNEKDFYSQTVAAVAAQAAVTVNNCPQVYQAPSILGVIPIAGNQNGSAILDDNFHQNVSALTVVTTPDNNQAQLFAGQELLGVANWNGNQIVFSGFFQLDVEGHEAGNAWQINIQPEILADQLTVGGEIYTFTFSENNNDHNISISGCSGLNIIALNIFVKLSGHPDVNVDLEGNKVILIAKVAGAAGNNINLSTTNSDALSLQAFSGGTDLVRVSEVKDRHDRPMNSVIQVNFNEAVNPMFVSGSADEVADYIRVVNAEATATDGASCSVDADCASYKCSDNVCVGHYLSGNFLISNAYKSVEFISDVECGQNSCGEKIYCLPADSHLAVELVAANLKTCNTDADCANFQPFSHCAPFFNYLTCQDVNGKNYPVANLDQLDGIVDAAVNSLDGNRDVFADGPITFYNENEPANLELKDKYRWSFYINDQIMSAPPQISFIKPDNNSLKADTKAPVQINFNTLMMNASLRTGSVWINNGQKNVEHHLINLFTSSPSPVGYWVTAENRDVFPLDGEPDLTFVFLKHTELSPSVTYKSQVGSGVKDIYQNCFKPSAGPNCAADANNPSCCYGVPTSLLGDDGNCQ
;
A
#
# COMPACT_ATOMS: atom_id res chain seq x y z
N MET A 1 -54.64 -52.38 42.74
CA MET A 1 -54.17 -52.07 41.36
C MET A 1 -55.04 -51.02 40.64
N ARG A 2 -56.37 -51.14 40.57
CA ARG A 2 -57.27 -50.17 39.89
C ARG A 2 -57.14 -48.70 40.33
N ARG A 3 -56.94 -48.44 41.62
CA ARG A 3 -56.88 -47.06 42.17
C ARG A 3 -55.57 -46.32 41.86
N ARG A 4 -54.45 -47.03 41.72
CA ARG A 4 -53.14 -46.44 41.33
C ARG A 4 -53.02 -46.25 39.82
N PHE A 5 -53.67 -47.11 39.02
CA PHE A 5 -53.74 -46.97 37.57
C PHE A 5 -54.60 -45.77 37.13
N PHE A 6 -55.73 -45.52 37.82
CA PHE A 6 -56.57 -44.35 37.56
C PHE A 6 -55.89 -43.04 37.98
N SER A 7 -55.13 -43.05 39.09
CA SER A 7 -54.32 -41.90 39.51
C SER A 7 -53.18 -41.60 38.54
N PHE A 8 -52.65 -42.62 37.85
CA PHE A 8 -51.58 -42.47 36.86
C PHE A 8 -52.12 -41.96 35.51
N LEU A 9 -53.31 -42.41 35.09
CA LEU A 9 -54.04 -41.83 33.95
C LEU A 9 -54.40 -40.36 34.20
N LEU A 10 -54.79 -40.02 35.42
CA LEU A 10 -55.10 -38.64 35.80
C LEU A 10 -53.82 -37.77 35.85
N PHE A 11 -52.70 -38.32 36.32
CA PHE A 11 -51.40 -37.63 36.35
C PHE A 11 -50.80 -37.45 34.95
N PHE A 12 -50.94 -38.44 34.06
CA PHE A 12 -50.51 -38.34 32.67
C PHE A 12 -51.42 -37.39 31.86
N ALA A 13 -52.72 -37.34 32.16
CA ALA A 13 -53.64 -36.34 31.60
C ALA A 13 -53.37 -34.92 32.14
N LEU A 14 -52.93 -34.78 33.40
CA LEU A 14 -52.50 -33.50 33.97
C LEU A 14 -51.14 -33.03 33.43
N ILE A 15 -50.21 -33.94 33.16
CA ILE A 15 -48.93 -33.62 32.50
C ILE A 15 -49.15 -33.29 31.02
N SER A 16 -50.04 -34.01 30.31
CA SER A 16 -50.39 -33.65 28.94
C SER A 16 -51.14 -32.31 28.91
N ALA A 17 -52.09 -32.05 29.84
CA ALA A 17 -52.75 -30.76 29.95
C ALA A 17 -51.80 -29.61 30.36
N GLY A 18 -50.79 -29.88 31.18
CA GLY A 18 -49.73 -28.94 31.54
C GLY A 18 -48.79 -28.60 30.39
N LEU A 19 -48.46 -29.58 29.53
CA LEU A 19 -47.71 -29.37 28.28
C LEU A 19 -48.54 -28.63 27.21
N PHE A 20 -49.88 -28.65 27.32
CA PHE A 20 -50.79 -27.83 26.50
C PHE A 20 -51.06 -26.43 27.08
N SER A 21 -50.54 -26.11 28.29
CA SER A 21 -50.74 -24.81 28.96
C SER A 21 -49.49 -23.92 28.96
N VAL A 22 -48.40 -24.36 28.33
CA VAL A 22 -47.33 -23.45 27.92
C VAL A 22 -47.71 -22.84 26.57
N ASN A 23 -47.71 -21.51 26.49
CA ASN A 23 -47.88 -20.80 25.23
C ASN A 23 -46.69 -21.15 24.32
N PHE A 24 -46.86 -22.16 23.48
CA PHE A 24 -46.10 -22.21 22.24
C PHE A 24 -46.57 -21.03 21.40
N VAL A 25 -45.71 -20.03 21.27
CA VAL A 25 -45.83 -19.02 20.23
C VAL A 25 -45.62 -19.76 18.91
N PHE A 26 -46.69 -20.29 18.37
CA PHE A 26 -46.78 -20.60 16.95
C PHE A 26 -46.95 -19.25 16.25
N ALA A 27 -45.96 -18.85 15.45
CA ALA A 27 -46.12 -17.76 14.51
C ALA A 27 -47.30 -18.09 13.58
N GLN A 28 -48.48 -17.50 13.86
CA GLN A 28 -49.63 -17.56 12.99
C GLN A 28 -49.57 -16.39 12.03
N ASN A 29 -49.14 -16.67 10.80
CA ASN A 29 -49.79 -16.14 9.61
C ASN A 29 -49.78 -17.26 8.56
N LEU A 30 -50.69 -18.21 8.75
CA LEU A 30 -51.15 -19.07 7.68
C LEU A 30 -52.67 -18.93 7.63
N ASP A 31 -53.11 -18.05 6.75
CA ASP A 31 -54.49 -17.99 6.27
C ASP A 31 -54.83 -19.33 5.61
N VAL A 32 -55.74 -20.08 6.22
CA VAL A 32 -56.32 -21.28 5.63
C VAL A 32 -57.48 -20.86 4.74
N GLY A 33 -57.12 -20.34 3.57
CA GLY A 33 -58.03 -19.80 2.57
C GLY A 33 -59.22 -20.71 2.28
N ILE A 34 -60.39 -20.34 2.82
CA ILE A 34 -61.71 -20.67 2.26
C ILE A 34 -62.42 -19.41 1.71
N ASN A 35 -61.75 -18.25 1.68
CA ASN A 35 -62.38 -17.02 1.17
C ASN A 35 -61.88 -16.49 -0.18
N GLU A 36 -60.98 -17.17 -0.91
CA GLU A 36 -60.63 -16.77 -2.28
C GLU A 36 -60.52 -17.94 -3.29
N ILE A 37 -61.48 -18.89 -3.26
CA ILE A 37 -61.78 -19.75 -4.44
C ILE A 37 -62.55 -18.93 -5.51
N ASN A 38 -62.24 -17.65 -5.72
CA ASN A 38 -62.91 -16.86 -6.75
C ASN A 38 -62.03 -15.69 -7.21
N ASN A 39 -60.83 -15.96 -7.75
CA ASN A 39 -60.49 -15.50 -9.11
C ASN A 39 -59.03 -15.82 -9.51
N ALA A 40 -58.92 -16.75 -10.47
CA ALA A 40 -57.80 -16.96 -11.39
C ALA A 40 -56.45 -17.49 -10.84
N ILE A 41 -56.34 -18.83 -10.85
CA ILE A 41 -55.13 -19.65 -11.08
C ILE A 41 -53.81 -18.85 -11.18
N VAL A 42 -53.08 -18.75 -10.08
CA VAL A 42 -51.62 -18.56 -10.06
C VAL A 42 -51.05 -19.52 -9.02
N LEU A 43 -50.15 -20.39 -9.45
CA LEU A 43 -49.48 -21.39 -8.61
C LEU A 43 -48.62 -20.68 -7.55
N SER A 44 -48.72 -21.14 -6.30
CA SER A 44 -47.84 -20.78 -5.18
C SER A 44 -46.37 -20.93 -5.59
N ASP A 45 -45.61 -19.83 -5.57
CA ASP A 45 -44.17 -19.77 -5.83
C ASP A 45 -43.36 -20.18 -4.58
N THR A 46 -43.65 -21.37 -4.07
CA THR A 46 -42.83 -21.98 -3.01
C THR A 46 -42.25 -23.25 -3.57
N ASP A 47 -40.91 -23.28 -3.70
CA ASP A 47 -40.18 -24.43 -4.22
C ASP A 47 -40.67 -25.71 -3.52
N PRO A 48 -41.16 -26.72 -4.26
CA PRO A 48 -41.60 -27.99 -3.69
C PRO A 48 -40.56 -28.62 -2.75
N ARG A 49 -39.27 -28.31 -2.91
CA ARG A 49 -38.19 -28.73 -2.00
C ARG A 49 -38.33 -28.13 -0.59
N ILE A 50 -38.76 -26.88 -0.46
CA ILE A 50 -38.96 -26.20 0.82
C ILE A 50 -40.18 -26.80 1.54
N ILE A 51 -41.24 -27.12 0.78
CA ILE A 51 -42.42 -27.82 1.31
C ILE A 51 -42.02 -29.22 1.82
N ILE A 52 -41.23 -29.97 1.05
CA ILE A 52 -40.75 -31.29 1.43
C ILE A 52 -39.83 -31.22 2.67
N ALA A 53 -38.90 -30.28 2.74
CA ALA A 53 -38.03 -30.09 3.89
C ALA A 53 -38.81 -29.75 5.17
N ARG A 54 -39.86 -28.91 5.07
CA ARG A 54 -40.74 -28.57 6.19
C ARG A 54 -41.54 -29.79 6.67
N ILE A 55 -42.03 -30.63 5.76
CA ILE A 55 -42.73 -31.89 6.10
C ILE A 55 -41.77 -32.87 6.80
N ILE A 56 -40.54 -33.01 6.30
CA ILE A 56 -39.54 -33.90 6.91
C ILE A 56 -39.19 -33.44 8.33
N ASN A 57 -39.01 -32.14 8.55
CA ASN A 57 -38.66 -31.61 9.87
C ASN A 57 -39.78 -31.83 10.91
N ILE A 58 -41.04 -31.63 10.50
CA ILE A 58 -42.21 -31.93 11.35
C ILE A 58 -42.28 -33.44 11.67
N ALA A 59 -42.01 -34.30 10.69
CA ALA A 59 -42.00 -35.75 10.90
C ALA A 59 -40.86 -36.20 11.84
N LEU A 60 -39.67 -35.60 11.73
CA LEU A 60 -38.52 -35.91 12.59
C LEU A 60 -38.75 -35.49 14.05
N LEU A 61 -39.35 -34.32 14.27
CA LEU A 61 -39.73 -33.86 15.61
C LEU A 61 -40.77 -34.80 16.25
N PHE A 62 -41.77 -35.22 15.48
CA PHE A 62 -42.77 -36.17 15.94
C PHE A 62 -42.16 -37.53 16.32
N LEU A 63 -41.24 -38.05 15.50
CA LEU A 63 -40.53 -39.31 15.79
C LEU A 63 -39.60 -39.18 17.01
N GLY A 64 -38.97 -38.01 17.21
CA GLY A 64 -38.13 -37.73 18.39
C GLY A 64 -38.93 -37.79 19.68
N VAL A 65 -40.12 -37.19 19.72
CA VAL A 65 -41.02 -37.24 20.89
C VAL A 65 -41.46 -38.68 21.19
N ILE A 66 -41.76 -39.48 20.17
CA ILE A 66 -42.09 -40.91 20.34
C ILE A 66 -40.91 -41.69 20.92
N ALA A 67 -39.69 -41.44 20.43
CA ALA A 67 -38.49 -42.11 20.92
C ALA A 67 -38.26 -41.84 22.43
N VAL A 68 -38.40 -40.59 22.86
CA VAL A 68 -38.33 -40.21 24.28
C VAL A 68 -39.41 -40.91 25.09
N GLY A 69 -40.65 -40.97 24.58
CA GLY A 69 -41.75 -41.69 25.23
C GLY A 69 -41.49 -43.19 25.43
N LEU A 70 -40.88 -43.85 24.44
CA LEU A 70 -40.51 -45.27 24.53
C LEU A 70 -39.38 -45.53 25.54
N ILE A 71 -38.41 -44.60 25.64
CA ILE A 71 -37.32 -44.67 26.63
C ILE A 71 -37.89 -44.57 28.05
N ILE A 72 -38.79 -43.61 28.29
CA ILE A 72 -39.46 -43.44 29.59
C ILE A 72 -40.29 -44.70 29.93
N TYR A 73 -41.01 -45.25 28.96
CA TYR A 73 -41.80 -46.47 29.15
C TYR A 73 -40.92 -47.69 29.49
N ALA A 74 -39.81 -47.88 28.78
CA ALA A 74 -38.85 -48.94 29.09
C ALA A 74 -38.21 -48.77 30.48
N GLY A 75 -37.85 -47.54 30.87
CA GLY A 75 -37.33 -47.24 32.20
C GLY A 75 -38.32 -47.58 33.32
N PHE A 76 -39.59 -47.21 33.14
CA PHE A 76 -40.63 -47.53 34.11
C PHE A 76 -40.91 -49.05 34.20
N LEU A 77 -40.95 -49.74 33.05
CA LEU A 77 -41.12 -51.20 33.02
C LEU A 77 -39.97 -51.90 33.77
N TRP A 78 -38.73 -51.42 33.61
CA TRP A 78 -37.58 -51.97 34.32
C TRP A 78 -37.68 -51.73 35.84
N MET A 79 -37.99 -50.50 36.26
CA MET A 79 -38.13 -50.15 37.68
C MET A 79 -39.27 -50.89 38.38
N THR A 80 -40.32 -51.26 37.65
CA THR A 80 -41.51 -51.94 38.21
C THR A 80 -41.49 -53.46 38.06
N SER A 81 -40.41 -54.05 37.53
CA SER A 81 -40.32 -55.48 37.25
C SER A 81 -40.15 -56.38 38.48
N GLY A 82 -39.74 -55.82 39.64
CA GLY A 82 -39.72 -56.54 40.92
C GLY A 82 -38.90 -57.84 40.93
N GLY A 83 -37.91 -57.98 40.04
CA GLY A 83 -37.07 -59.18 39.89
C GLY A 83 -37.59 -60.24 38.92
N ASN A 84 -38.69 -60.02 38.20
CA ASN A 84 -39.16 -60.92 37.15
C ASN A 84 -38.29 -60.75 35.88
N GLU A 85 -37.49 -61.77 35.55
CA GLU A 85 -36.51 -61.74 34.45
C GLU A 85 -37.15 -61.44 33.09
N ASP A 86 -38.32 -62.01 32.77
CA ASP A 86 -38.99 -61.80 31.47
C ASP A 86 -39.35 -60.32 31.24
N LYS A 87 -39.74 -59.60 32.30
CA LYS A 87 -40.09 -58.18 32.19
C LYS A 87 -38.87 -57.28 32.10
N ILE A 88 -37.78 -57.65 32.77
CA ILE A 88 -36.50 -56.95 32.69
C ILE A 88 -35.92 -57.09 31.28
N ASP A 89 -35.97 -58.30 30.71
CA ASP A 89 -35.48 -58.54 29.36
C ASP A 89 -36.33 -57.81 28.31
N LYS A 90 -37.65 -57.76 28.51
CA LYS A 90 -38.54 -56.96 27.66
C LYS A 90 -38.22 -55.46 27.73
N ALA A 91 -37.98 -54.92 28.92
CA ALA A 91 -37.60 -53.51 29.11
C ALA A 91 -36.25 -53.18 28.44
N LYS A 92 -35.25 -54.05 28.62
CA LYS A 92 -33.93 -53.89 27.99
C LYS A 92 -34.01 -53.95 26.46
N ASN A 93 -34.81 -54.86 25.91
CA ASN A 93 -34.99 -54.96 24.46
C ASN A 93 -35.71 -53.73 23.88
N THR A 94 -36.73 -53.20 24.58
CA THR A 94 -37.38 -51.95 24.17
C THR A 94 -36.43 -50.75 24.23
N LEU A 95 -35.59 -50.65 25.26
CA LEU A 95 -34.59 -49.59 25.39
C LEU A 95 -33.55 -49.67 24.27
N LYS A 96 -33.02 -50.86 23.97
CA LYS A 96 -32.07 -51.09 22.87
C LYS A 96 -32.65 -50.65 21.52
N ASN A 97 -33.89 -51.05 21.24
CA ASN A 97 -34.55 -50.70 19.97
C ASN A 97 -34.83 -49.20 19.86
N ALA A 98 -35.19 -48.52 20.96
CA ALA A 98 -35.42 -47.08 20.98
C ALA A 98 -34.12 -46.29 20.74
N ILE A 99 -33.01 -46.72 21.34
CA ILE A 99 -31.69 -46.09 21.14
C ILE A 99 -31.21 -46.26 19.70
N ILE A 100 -31.36 -47.46 19.13
CA ILE A 100 -31.00 -47.71 17.72
C ILE A 100 -31.83 -46.82 16.79
N GLY A 101 -33.13 -46.69 17.04
CA GLY A 101 -34.01 -45.80 16.29
C GLY A 101 -33.57 -44.33 16.38
N LEU A 102 -33.20 -43.85 17.57
CA LEU A 102 -32.71 -42.49 17.78
C LEU A 102 -31.39 -42.22 17.03
N VAL A 103 -30.45 -43.17 17.07
CA VAL A 103 -29.17 -43.04 16.36
C VAL A 103 -29.38 -42.99 14.84
N ILE A 104 -30.31 -43.79 14.31
CA ILE A 104 -30.66 -43.76 12.87
C ILE A 104 -31.25 -42.40 12.48
N ILE A 105 -32.15 -41.85 13.29
CA ILE A 105 -32.78 -40.54 13.03
C ILE A 105 -31.73 -39.42 13.02
N LEU A 106 -30.83 -39.39 14.00
CA LEU A 106 -29.76 -38.38 14.08
C LEU A 106 -28.75 -38.54 12.95
N SER A 107 -28.41 -39.78 12.58
CA SER A 107 -27.48 -40.06 11.48
C SER A 107 -28.08 -39.69 10.12
N ALA A 108 -29.38 -39.94 9.92
CA ALA A 108 -30.08 -39.57 8.70
C ALA A 108 -30.09 -38.04 8.50
N TRP A 109 -30.33 -37.27 9.55
CA TRP A 109 -30.25 -35.80 9.50
C TRP A 109 -28.84 -35.32 9.15
N GLY A 110 -27.81 -35.89 9.80
CA GLY A 110 -26.40 -35.56 9.50
C GLY A 110 -25.99 -35.88 8.06
N ILE A 111 -26.40 -37.03 7.52
CA ILE A 111 -26.11 -37.44 6.14
C ILE A 111 -26.81 -36.52 5.14
N VAL A 112 -28.08 -36.18 5.36
CA VAL A 112 -28.82 -35.27 4.47
C VAL A 112 -28.20 -33.87 4.50
N SER A 113 -27.82 -33.36 5.67
CA SER A 113 -27.13 -32.07 5.79
C SER A 113 -25.76 -32.08 5.09
N PHE A 114 -25.01 -33.18 5.21
CA PHE A 114 -23.72 -33.33 4.53
C PHE A 114 -23.87 -33.39 3.01
N ILE A 115 -24.82 -34.18 2.50
CA ILE A 115 -25.09 -34.27 1.06
C ILE A 115 -25.61 -32.94 0.52
N MET A 116 -26.48 -32.24 1.26
CA MET A 116 -26.99 -30.92 0.85
C MET A 116 -25.88 -29.87 0.83
N SER A 117 -24.99 -29.86 1.83
CA SER A 117 -23.81 -28.98 1.86
C SER A 117 -22.85 -29.25 0.68
N ARG A 118 -22.67 -30.52 0.29
CA ARG A 118 -21.85 -30.90 -0.86
C ARG A 118 -22.53 -30.63 -2.20
N LEU A 119 -23.85 -30.76 -2.30
CA LEU A 119 -24.60 -30.43 -3.52
C LEU A 119 -24.72 -28.92 -3.72
N LEU A 120 -24.97 -28.13 -2.66
CA LEU A 120 -24.97 -26.66 -2.70
C LEU A 120 -23.56 -26.11 -3.03
N GLY A 121 -22.50 -26.76 -2.51
CA GLY A 121 -21.12 -26.45 -2.88
C GLY A 121 -20.74 -26.86 -4.31
N ALA A 122 -21.38 -27.89 -4.88
CA ALA A 122 -21.10 -28.37 -6.24
C ALA A 122 -21.95 -27.67 -7.33
N THR A 123 -23.07 -27.03 -6.97
CA THR A 123 -23.89 -26.23 -7.89
C THR A 123 -23.49 -24.75 -7.94
N GLY A 124 -22.34 -24.36 -7.39
CA GLY A 124 -21.81 -22.99 -7.49
C GLY A 124 -22.69 -21.90 -6.85
N ASN A 125 -23.66 -22.26 -6.01
CA ASN A 125 -24.67 -21.34 -5.49
C ASN A 125 -24.52 -21.09 -3.97
N GLY A 126 -23.29 -21.23 -3.46
CA GLY A 126 -22.86 -20.84 -2.12
C GLY A 126 -22.24 -19.44 -2.07
N GLY A 127 -22.70 -18.53 -2.92
CA GLY A 127 -22.40 -17.10 -2.81
C GLY A 127 -23.23 -16.47 -1.70
N PHE A 128 -22.61 -15.60 -0.92
CA PHE A 128 -23.21 -14.79 0.16
C PHE A 128 -24.25 -13.75 -0.35
N PHE A 129 -24.80 -13.93 -1.55
CA PHE A 129 -25.67 -12.97 -2.21
C PHE A 129 -26.71 -13.73 -3.05
N ASN A 130 -27.94 -13.86 -2.52
CA ASN A 130 -29.11 -14.24 -3.31
C ASN A 130 -30.32 -13.40 -2.86
N GLY A 131 -30.51 -12.27 -3.54
CA GLY A 131 -31.82 -11.74 -3.87
C GLY A 131 -32.05 -11.99 -5.35
N ASP A 132 -33.17 -12.65 -5.68
CA ASP A 132 -33.53 -13.08 -7.02
C ASP A 132 -33.93 -11.91 -7.94
N SER A 133 -33.78 -12.15 -9.24
CA SER A 133 -34.34 -11.40 -10.38
C SER A 133 -33.68 -10.07 -10.79
N GLY A 134 -32.72 -10.17 -11.72
CA GLY A 134 -32.59 -9.17 -12.79
C GLY A 134 -31.56 -8.06 -12.61
N SER A 135 -30.45 -8.28 -11.91
CA SER A 135 -29.23 -7.46 -12.01
C SER A 135 -28.13 -8.14 -11.19
N ASN A 136 -27.00 -8.47 -11.79
CA ASN A 136 -25.80 -8.90 -11.07
C ASN A 136 -25.26 -7.73 -10.21
N SER A 137 -25.88 -7.44 -9.07
CA SER A 137 -25.53 -6.31 -8.17
C SER A 137 -24.58 -6.69 -7.03
N ALA A 138 -23.86 -7.81 -7.12
CA ALA A 138 -22.86 -8.19 -6.13
C ALA A 138 -21.42 -7.72 -6.45
N LEU A 139 -21.21 -6.97 -7.54
CA LEU A 139 -19.86 -6.57 -8.02
C LEU A 139 -19.81 -5.16 -8.64
N VAL A 140 -20.86 -4.36 -8.50
CA VAL A 140 -20.91 -3.03 -9.13
C VAL A 140 -20.46 -1.99 -8.09
N GLY A 141 -19.40 -1.24 -8.38
CA GLY A 141 -18.91 -0.15 -7.52
C GLY A 141 -17.62 -0.42 -6.73
N THR A 142 -17.28 -1.68 -6.44
CA THR A 142 -16.09 -2.02 -5.61
C THR A 142 -14.76 -1.70 -6.29
N GLY A 143 -14.74 -1.61 -7.63
CA GLY A 143 -13.57 -1.12 -8.38
C GLY A 143 -13.14 0.30 -8.05
N ALA A 144 -13.95 1.06 -7.29
CA ALA A 144 -13.50 2.34 -6.74
C ALA A 144 -12.40 2.17 -5.67
N ILE A 145 -12.38 1.03 -4.98
CA ILE A 145 -11.39 0.66 -3.96
C ILE A 145 -10.12 0.12 -4.65
N GLY A 146 -8.99 0.75 -4.37
CA GLY A 146 -7.70 0.35 -4.90
C GLY A 146 -7.44 0.88 -6.31
N ALA A 147 -8.28 0.49 -7.27
CA ALA A 147 -8.06 0.83 -8.68
C ALA A 147 -8.34 2.30 -9.01
N CYS A 148 -9.21 2.98 -8.24
CA CYS A 148 -9.64 4.35 -8.50
C CYS A 148 -9.32 5.28 -7.31
N THR A 149 -10.31 6.04 -6.82
CA THR A 149 -10.15 7.15 -5.88
C THR A 149 -10.18 6.77 -4.40
N VAL A 150 -10.64 5.55 -4.05
CA VAL A 150 -10.67 5.08 -2.67
C VAL A 150 -9.43 4.24 -2.41
N GLU A 151 -8.70 4.57 -1.36
CA GLU A 151 -7.50 3.83 -0.97
C GLU A 151 -7.87 2.56 -0.19
N ARG A 152 -8.76 2.70 0.81
CA ARG A 152 -9.17 1.61 1.70
C ARG A 152 -10.47 1.94 2.45
N VAL A 153 -11.11 0.90 2.95
CA VAL A 153 -12.32 0.97 3.79
C VAL A 153 -12.16 0.06 5.01
N TYR A 154 -12.81 0.43 6.11
CA TYR A 154 -12.98 -0.38 7.31
C TYR A 154 -14.45 -0.24 7.79
N PRO A 155 -15.14 -1.34 8.15
CA PRO A 155 -14.74 -2.73 7.94
C PRO A 155 -14.42 -3.07 6.47
N GLU A 156 -13.55 -4.06 6.26
CA GLU A 156 -13.15 -4.49 4.92
C GLU A 156 -14.35 -5.08 4.16
N ASP A 157 -14.33 -5.04 2.83
CA ASP A 157 -15.38 -5.65 2.00
C ASP A 157 -15.43 -7.17 2.22
N GLY A 158 -16.62 -7.67 2.54
CA GLY A 158 -16.85 -9.06 2.90
C GLY A 158 -16.36 -9.47 4.29
N GLN A 159 -15.94 -8.52 5.14
CA GLN A 159 -15.54 -8.82 6.51
C GLN A 159 -16.72 -9.38 7.30
N THR A 160 -16.48 -10.47 8.03
CA THR A 160 -17.44 -11.11 8.93
C THR A 160 -17.05 -10.88 10.38
N ASP A 161 -18.02 -11.06 11.29
CA ASP A 161 -17.82 -10.94 12.74
C ASP A 161 -17.41 -9.52 13.17
N VAL A 162 -17.98 -8.52 12.50
CA VAL A 162 -17.78 -7.12 12.85
C VAL A 162 -18.59 -6.78 14.11
N ALA A 163 -17.99 -6.10 15.07
CA ALA A 163 -18.69 -5.72 16.31
C ALA A 163 -19.74 -4.62 16.08
N ARG A 164 -20.75 -4.60 16.95
CA ARG A 164 -21.91 -3.70 16.82
C ARG A 164 -21.60 -2.23 17.08
N ASN A 165 -20.56 -1.93 17.86
CA ASN A 165 -20.11 -0.57 18.18
C ASN A 165 -18.96 -0.08 17.27
N THR A 166 -18.66 -0.79 16.19
CA THR A 166 -17.59 -0.38 15.27
C THR A 166 -17.94 0.90 14.51
N SER A 167 -16.94 1.74 14.29
CA SER A 167 -17.00 2.88 13.38
C SER A 167 -16.66 2.46 11.96
N ILE A 168 -17.26 3.13 10.99
CA ILE A 168 -16.97 2.94 9.57
C ILE A 168 -15.96 4.00 9.14
N ILE A 169 -14.82 3.58 8.58
CA ILE A 169 -13.71 4.46 8.20
C ILE A 169 -13.41 4.28 6.71
N ILE A 170 -13.30 5.38 5.98
CA ILE A 170 -12.91 5.37 4.56
C ILE A 170 -11.79 6.39 4.34
N THR A 171 -10.77 6.00 3.57
CA THR A 171 -9.67 6.88 3.17
C THR A 171 -9.65 7.01 1.65
N PHE A 172 -9.69 8.25 1.18
CA PHE A 172 -9.61 8.63 -0.23
C PHE A 172 -8.17 9.00 -0.62
N LYS A 173 -7.84 8.88 -1.90
CA LYS A 173 -6.52 9.30 -2.44
C LYS A 173 -6.41 10.80 -2.71
N GLU A 174 -7.53 11.50 -2.66
CA GLU A 174 -7.67 12.93 -2.94
C GLU A 174 -8.57 13.57 -1.88
N PRO A 175 -8.36 14.87 -1.55
CA PRO A 175 -9.19 15.57 -0.56
C PRO A 175 -10.64 15.73 -1.01
N ILE A 176 -11.58 15.59 -0.07
CA ILE A 176 -13.02 15.73 -0.29
C ILE A 176 -13.55 17.09 0.17
N LEU A 177 -14.63 17.53 -0.47
CA LEU A 177 -15.36 18.73 -0.06
C LEU A 177 -16.26 18.42 1.14
N LEU A 178 -15.93 19.00 2.30
CA LEU A 178 -16.61 18.73 3.58
C LEU A 178 -18.14 19.01 3.55
N THR A 179 -18.57 20.03 2.81
CA THR A 179 -20.00 20.37 2.66
C THR A 179 -20.80 19.30 1.90
N SER A 180 -20.13 18.39 1.19
CA SER A 180 -20.80 17.26 0.53
C SER A 180 -21.03 16.08 1.48
N VAL A 181 -20.39 16.08 2.65
CA VAL A 181 -20.35 14.93 3.56
C VAL A 181 -21.21 15.16 4.79
N CYS A 182 -21.08 16.33 5.42
CA CYS A 182 -21.75 16.64 6.69
C CYS A 182 -22.95 17.56 6.52
N GLN A 183 -23.93 17.37 7.41
CA GLN A 183 -25.07 18.25 7.59
C GLN A 183 -25.26 18.62 9.07
N ASN A 184 -25.95 19.72 9.33
CA ASN A 184 -26.36 20.12 10.68
C ASN A 184 -27.67 19.40 11.08
N ALA A 185 -28.11 19.59 12.33
CA ALA A 185 -29.37 19.03 12.82
C ALA A 185 -30.62 19.53 12.04
N ALA A 186 -30.51 20.62 11.27
CA ALA A 186 -31.56 21.13 10.41
C ALA A 186 -31.53 20.53 8.97
N GLY A 187 -30.56 19.68 8.65
CA GLY A 187 -30.38 19.05 7.34
C GLY A 187 -29.67 19.94 6.31
N GLU A 188 -29.00 21.01 6.73
CA GLU A 188 -28.24 21.90 5.86
C GLU A 188 -26.78 21.44 5.76
N ALA A 189 -26.24 21.41 4.54
CA ALA A 189 -24.83 21.08 4.27
C ALA A 189 -23.86 22.08 4.91
N CYS A 190 -22.80 21.58 5.56
CA CYS A 190 -21.87 22.42 6.33
C CYS A 190 -20.48 21.79 6.48
N ALA A 191 -19.53 22.52 7.05
CA ALA A 191 -18.09 22.24 6.98
C ALA A 191 -17.54 21.21 8.00
N CYS A 192 -18.35 20.27 8.49
CA CYS A 192 -17.93 19.21 9.43
C CYS A 192 -17.20 19.73 10.70
N ASP A 193 -17.71 20.78 11.35
CA ASP A 193 -17.02 21.52 12.44
C ASP A 193 -16.96 20.79 13.80
N GLN A 194 -17.38 19.53 13.87
CA GLN A 194 -17.44 18.69 15.07
C GLN A 194 -18.33 19.22 16.22
N ALA A 195 -18.96 20.39 16.07
CA ALA A 195 -19.73 21.04 17.13
C ALA A 195 -21.21 21.18 16.75
N SER A 196 -21.49 21.83 15.63
CA SER A 196 -22.85 22.10 15.14
C SER A 196 -23.20 21.33 13.86
N CYS A 197 -22.16 20.84 13.18
CA CYS A 197 -22.19 20.15 11.92
C CYS A 197 -21.34 18.89 11.99
N ASN A 198 -21.94 17.81 12.47
CA ASN A 198 -21.28 16.53 12.70
C ASN A 198 -22.12 15.34 12.25
N LEU A 199 -23.28 15.55 11.64
CA LEU A 199 -24.14 14.46 11.20
C LEU A 199 -23.85 14.08 9.75
N ILE A 200 -23.95 12.78 9.47
CA ILE A 200 -23.92 12.22 8.12
C ILE A 200 -25.00 12.85 7.22
N ASN A 201 -24.63 13.18 5.97
CA ASN A 201 -25.61 13.49 4.93
C ASN A 201 -26.21 12.19 4.34
N PRO A 202 -27.47 11.85 4.68
CA PRO A 202 -28.07 10.55 4.34
C PRO A 202 -28.35 10.39 2.85
N THR A 203 -28.38 11.47 2.05
CA THR A 203 -28.60 11.35 0.60
C THR A 203 -27.32 10.91 -0.12
N HIS A 204 -26.16 11.30 0.42
CA HIS A 204 -24.84 11.04 -0.16
C HIS A 204 -24.15 9.81 0.40
N ILE A 205 -24.35 9.53 1.69
CA ILE A 205 -23.81 8.35 2.37
C ILE A 205 -24.97 7.56 2.96
N ARG A 206 -25.14 6.33 2.49
CA ARG A 206 -26.25 5.45 2.85
C ARG A 206 -25.69 4.20 3.51
N ILE A 207 -26.09 3.97 4.76
CA ILE A 207 -25.75 2.77 5.51
C ILE A 207 -27.06 2.05 5.78
N PHE A 208 -27.23 0.85 5.24
CA PHE A 208 -28.50 0.13 5.30
C PHE A 208 -28.29 -1.37 5.46
N ARG A 209 -29.28 -2.05 6.03
CA ARG A 209 -29.25 -3.51 6.14
C ARG A 209 -29.59 -4.17 4.80
N GLN A 210 -28.88 -5.23 4.46
CA GLN A 210 -29.00 -5.91 3.17
C GLN A 210 -30.38 -6.56 2.96
N ASP A 211 -31.05 -7.01 4.03
CA ASP A 211 -32.37 -7.64 3.97
C ASP A 211 -33.51 -6.66 3.62
N PHE A 212 -33.31 -5.37 3.91
CA PHE A 212 -34.28 -4.32 3.61
C PHE A 212 -33.93 -3.50 2.36
N GLY A 213 -32.68 -3.54 1.91
CA GLY A 213 -32.20 -2.79 0.75
C GLY A 213 -32.13 -1.27 0.97
N ASP A 214 -31.73 -0.55 -0.08
CA ASP A 214 -31.65 0.91 -0.07
C ASP A 214 -33.04 1.51 -0.32
N ASN A 215 -33.72 1.91 0.77
CA ASN A 215 -35.02 2.58 0.70
C ASN A 215 -34.93 4.11 0.47
N CYS A 216 -33.74 4.67 0.22
CA CYS A 216 -33.59 6.09 -0.07
C CYS A 216 -33.91 6.41 -1.54
N GLY A 217 -34.73 7.45 -1.77
CA GLY A 217 -34.85 8.09 -3.08
C GLY A 217 -33.66 8.99 -3.41
N ASP A 218 -33.65 9.59 -4.60
CA ASP A 218 -32.57 10.50 -5.05
C ASP A 218 -32.49 11.80 -4.22
N THR A 219 -33.56 12.17 -3.52
CA THR A 219 -33.69 13.46 -2.80
C THR A 219 -34.13 13.35 -1.34
N SER A 220 -34.50 12.15 -0.86
CA SER A 220 -34.96 11.95 0.52
C SER A 220 -34.81 10.49 0.98
N CYS A 221 -34.37 10.30 2.23
CA CYS A 221 -34.33 9.00 2.91
C CYS A 221 -35.46 8.94 3.96
N PRO A 222 -36.36 7.94 3.92
CA PRO A 222 -37.38 7.75 4.95
C PRO A 222 -36.75 7.44 6.33
N ASN A 223 -37.39 7.88 7.41
CA ASN A 223 -36.99 7.57 8.80
C ASN A 223 -37.35 6.13 9.24
N ASP A 224 -37.89 5.32 8.34
CA ASP A 224 -38.38 3.97 8.63
C ASP A 224 -37.21 2.99 8.80
N ASN A 225 -36.56 3.03 9.97
CA ASN A 225 -35.85 1.96 10.70
C ASN A 225 -34.89 1.00 9.93
N THR A 226 -34.53 1.25 8.67
CA THR A 226 -33.63 0.39 7.86
C THR A 226 -32.27 1.02 7.60
N ASN A 227 -32.18 2.34 7.67
CA ASN A 227 -30.97 3.10 7.35
C ASN A 227 -30.44 3.84 8.58
N VAL A 228 -29.13 3.84 8.77
CA VAL A 228 -28.46 4.61 9.83
C VAL A 228 -28.41 6.07 9.38
N ASN A 229 -29.32 6.88 9.89
CA ASN A 229 -29.44 8.32 9.60
C ASN A 229 -28.77 9.20 10.66
N GLN A 230 -28.52 8.66 11.86
CA GLN A 230 -27.87 9.34 12.97
C GLN A 230 -26.49 8.72 13.22
N ALA A 231 -25.48 9.32 12.60
CA ALA A 231 -24.08 8.97 12.81
C ALA A 231 -23.24 10.25 12.89
N HIS A 232 -22.32 10.27 13.86
CA HIS A 232 -21.31 11.31 14.00
C HIS A 232 -20.24 11.13 12.92
N VAL A 233 -19.83 12.22 12.31
CA VAL A 233 -18.85 12.25 11.24
C VAL A 233 -17.66 13.09 11.65
N SER A 234 -16.49 12.47 11.62
CA SER A 234 -15.21 13.13 11.85
C SER A 234 -14.31 13.00 10.63
N VAL A 235 -13.56 14.06 10.33
CA VAL A 235 -12.70 14.13 9.15
C VAL A 235 -11.28 14.53 9.57
N SER A 236 -10.28 13.91 8.95
CA SER A 236 -8.87 14.26 9.14
C SER A 236 -8.53 15.66 8.61
N SER A 237 -7.43 16.25 9.09
CA SER A 237 -6.96 17.59 8.68
C SER A 237 -6.67 17.70 7.19
N ASP A 238 -6.15 16.62 6.57
CA ASP A 238 -5.91 16.50 5.13
C ASP A 238 -7.18 16.35 4.28
N ARG A 239 -8.36 16.19 4.91
CA ARG A 239 -9.66 15.95 4.28
C ARG A 239 -9.70 14.68 3.41
N GLN A 240 -8.88 13.68 3.72
CA GLN A 240 -8.83 12.41 2.98
C GLN A 240 -9.47 11.24 3.72
N THR A 241 -9.44 11.24 5.05
CA THR A 241 -10.00 10.18 5.88
C THR A 241 -11.28 10.64 6.56
N LEU A 242 -12.33 9.84 6.40
CA LEU A 242 -13.65 10.04 6.96
C LEU A 242 -13.96 8.93 7.96
N ILE A 243 -14.40 9.30 9.15
CA ILE A 243 -14.80 8.39 10.23
C ILE A 243 -16.27 8.63 10.51
N ILE A 244 -17.06 7.56 10.47
CA ILE A 244 -18.50 7.58 10.71
C ILE A 244 -18.77 6.68 11.91
N THR A 245 -19.17 7.28 13.03
CA THR A 245 -19.50 6.58 14.26
C THR A 245 -21.02 6.59 14.44
N PRO A 246 -21.71 5.45 14.25
CA PRO A 246 -23.15 5.34 14.49
C PRO A 246 -23.50 5.74 15.93
N HIS A 247 -24.59 6.49 16.11
CA HIS A 247 -25.08 6.83 17.46
C HIS A 247 -25.62 5.58 18.17
N ASP A 248 -26.35 4.76 17.43
CA ASP A 248 -26.89 3.49 17.91
C ASP A 248 -26.04 2.32 17.40
N PHE A 249 -25.92 1.28 18.22
CA PHE A 249 -25.20 0.07 17.85
C PHE A 249 -25.80 -0.58 16.60
N LEU A 250 -24.93 -0.94 15.65
CA LEU A 250 -25.30 -1.66 14.44
C LEU A 250 -25.85 -3.06 14.79
N GLY A 251 -26.68 -3.60 13.90
CA GLY A 251 -27.22 -4.96 14.01
C GLY A 251 -28.17 -5.17 15.19
N SER A 252 -28.40 -6.44 15.54
CA SER A 252 -29.29 -6.86 16.61
C SER A 252 -28.52 -7.69 17.64
N PRO A 253 -28.86 -7.61 18.95
CA PRO A 253 -28.31 -8.54 19.94
C PRO A 253 -28.74 -9.99 19.72
N ASP A 254 -29.80 -10.22 18.93
CA ASP A 254 -30.40 -11.55 18.72
C ASP A 254 -29.81 -12.33 17.53
N GLY A 255 -28.87 -11.74 16.77
CA GLY A 255 -28.18 -12.45 15.69
C GLY A 255 -27.47 -11.55 14.68
N ASP A 256 -26.71 -12.21 13.80
CA ASP A 256 -25.90 -11.55 12.78
C ASP A 256 -26.76 -10.78 11.77
N THR A 257 -26.28 -9.60 11.38
CA THR A 257 -26.97 -8.72 10.43
C THR A 257 -26.00 -8.27 9.35
N ASP A 258 -26.39 -8.44 8.08
CA ASP A 258 -25.60 -7.98 6.93
C ASP A 258 -25.90 -6.50 6.63
N TYR A 259 -24.85 -5.68 6.54
CA TYR A 259 -24.92 -4.26 6.22
C TYR A 259 -24.23 -3.94 4.91
N GLN A 260 -24.72 -2.89 4.24
CA GLN A 260 -24.09 -2.29 3.07
C GLN A 260 -23.91 -0.80 3.27
N VAL A 261 -22.79 -0.30 2.78
CA VAL A 261 -22.45 1.13 2.79
C VAL A 261 -22.31 1.59 1.35
N LYS A 262 -23.04 2.64 1.00
CA LYS A 262 -23.07 3.21 -0.35
C LYS A 262 -22.74 4.70 -0.31
N PHE A 263 -21.72 5.08 -1.07
CA PHE A 263 -21.33 6.45 -1.33
C PHE A 263 -21.80 6.82 -2.74
N THR A 264 -22.66 7.82 -2.85
CA THR A 264 -23.22 8.24 -4.14
C THR A 264 -22.29 9.23 -4.86
N ASN A 265 -22.68 9.65 -6.06
CA ASN A 265 -21.99 10.71 -6.82
C ASN A 265 -22.12 12.11 -6.18
N GLY A 266 -22.84 12.23 -5.07
CA GLY A 266 -22.96 13.48 -4.31
C GLY A 266 -21.72 13.84 -3.50
N ILE A 267 -20.74 12.93 -3.38
CA ILE A 267 -19.46 13.20 -2.72
C ILE A 267 -18.54 13.92 -3.69
N LEU A 268 -18.20 15.17 -3.39
CA LEU A 268 -17.53 16.07 -4.32
C LEU A 268 -16.06 16.30 -3.96
N LYS A 269 -15.25 16.56 -4.99
CA LYS A 269 -13.91 17.13 -4.89
C LYS A 269 -13.98 18.64 -4.67
N ASP A 270 -12.87 19.28 -4.32
CA ASP A 270 -12.75 20.74 -4.27
C ASP A 270 -13.08 21.41 -5.62
N SER A 271 -12.96 20.70 -6.75
CA SER A 271 -13.36 21.17 -8.08
C SER A 271 -14.88 21.19 -8.32
N GLY A 272 -15.68 20.61 -7.42
CA GLY A 272 -17.13 20.46 -7.56
C GLY A 272 -17.58 19.24 -8.38
N ASP A 273 -16.65 18.46 -8.92
CA ASP A 273 -16.94 17.17 -9.58
C ASP A 273 -17.08 16.04 -8.55
N SER A 274 -17.84 14.98 -8.88
CA SER A 274 -17.88 13.75 -8.08
C SER A 274 -16.49 13.14 -7.92
N ILE A 275 -16.17 12.67 -6.71
CA ILE A 275 -14.92 11.93 -6.45
C ILE A 275 -14.84 10.62 -7.23
N PHE A 276 -15.98 10.07 -7.66
CA PHE A 276 -16.03 8.81 -8.41
C PHE A 276 -16.08 9.00 -9.93
N LYS A 277 -16.06 10.25 -10.44
CA LYS A 277 -16.19 10.58 -11.87
C LYS A 277 -15.15 9.90 -12.77
N THR A 278 -13.97 9.60 -12.21
CA THR A 278 -12.87 8.92 -12.93
C THR A 278 -12.98 7.39 -12.87
N CYS A 279 -13.93 6.86 -12.10
CA CYS A 279 -14.16 5.43 -11.95
C CYS A 279 -15.15 4.94 -13.01
N ASN A 280 -15.19 3.63 -13.25
CA ASN A 280 -16.17 3.04 -14.17
C ASN A 280 -17.62 3.25 -13.71
N THR A 281 -17.81 3.44 -12.41
CA THR A 281 -19.09 3.74 -11.77
C THR A 281 -18.95 4.98 -10.91
N ASP A 282 -19.87 5.94 -11.03
CA ASP A 282 -19.86 7.21 -10.28
C ASP A 282 -20.28 7.06 -8.80
N TRP A 283 -20.20 5.85 -8.25
CA TRP A 283 -20.55 5.53 -6.86
C TRP A 283 -19.75 4.31 -6.38
N LEU A 284 -19.65 4.17 -5.06
CA LEU A 284 -19.03 3.04 -4.37
C LEU A 284 -20.07 2.37 -3.46
N GLN A 285 -20.07 1.03 -3.44
CA GLN A 285 -20.83 0.24 -2.47
C GLN A 285 -19.99 -0.97 -2.04
N TRP A 286 -19.99 -1.26 -0.74
CA TRP A 286 -19.39 -2.47 -0.18
C TRP A 286 -20.23 -2.98 1.00
N GLY A 287 -20.00 -4.22 1.43
CA GLY A 287 -20.78 -4.84 2.49
C GLY A 287 -19.95 -5.60 3.52
N PHE A 288 -20.48 -5.73 4.73
CA PHE A 288 -19.88 -6.48 5.84
C PHE A 288 -20.96 -7.08 6.74
N ARG A 289 -20.60 -8.10 7.52
CA ARG A 289 -21.50 -8.79 8.44
C ARG A 289 -21.21 -8.40 9.89
N VAL A 290 -22.20 -7.79 10.53
CA VAL A 290 -22.18 -7.40 11.95
C VAL A 290 -22.64 -8.58 12.80
N SER A 291 -21.82 -8.92 13.79
CA SER A 291 -22.06 -9.94 14.82
C SER A 291 -23.05 -9.45 15.87
N ASN A 292 -23.48 -10.32 16.78
CA ASN A 292 -24.28 -9.90 17.95
C ASN A 292 -23.44 -9.36 19.12
N ASN A 293 -22.11 -9.38 19.01
CA ASN A 293 -21.18 -8.99 20.07
C ASN A 293 -20.82 -7.49 20.02
N LEU A 294 -20.53 -6.94 21.20
CA LEU A 294 -19.87 -5.64 21.35
C LEU A 294 -18.38 -5.86 21.52
N ASP A 295 -17.59 -4.99 20.91
CA ASP A 295 -16.15 -4.97 21.11
C ASP A 295 -15.81 -4.08 22.30
N LEU A 296 -15.32 -4.71 23.36
CA LEU A 296 -14.85 -4.06 24.59
C LEU A 296 -13.35 -4.33 24.78
N THR A 297 -12.65 -4.76 23.73
CA THR A 297 -11.22 -5.05 23.79
C THR A 297 -10.48 -3.72 23.57
N PRO A 298 -9.65 -3.28 24.52
CA PRO A 298 -8.79 -2.12 24.31
C PRO A 298 -7.75 -2.37 23.22
N PRO A 299 -7.44 -1.37 22.37
CA PRO A 299 -6.28 -1.47 21.49
C PRO A 299 -5.00 -1.54 22.31
N GLN A 300 -4.06 -2.36 21.83
CA GLN A 300 -2.76 -2.60 22.42
C GLN A 300 -1.69 -2.53 21.34
N VAL A 301 -0.53 -1.98 21.70
CA VAL A 301 0.67 -2.08 20.84
C VAL A 301 1.15 -3.52 20.82
N LEU A 302 1.31 -4.13 19.65
CA LEU A 302 1.75 -5.51 19.49
C LEU A 302 3.17 -5.73 20.04
N ARG A 303 3.38 -6.86 20.73
CA ARG A 303 4.73 -7.29 21.13
C ARG A 303 5.57 -7.59 19.89
N GLY A 304 6.74 -6.96 19.78
CA GLY A 304 7.57 -7.04 18.56
C GLY A 304 6.96 -6.32 17.35
N GLY A 305 5.85 -5.60 17.52
CA GLY A 305 5.22 -4.78 16.50
C GLY A 305 5.68 -3.34 16.47
N ILE A 306 6.81 -3.02 17.12
CA ILE A 306 7.42 -1.68 17.10
C ILE A 306 8.77 -1.73 16.41
N PHE A 307 9.11 -0.65 15.70
CA PHE A 307 10.41 -0.45 15.11
C PHE A 307 10.78 1.04 15.24
N PRO A 308 12.01 1.42 15.62
CA PRO A 308 13.02 0.57 16.26
C PRO A 308 12.51 -0.15 17.52
N LEU A 309 13.09 -1.31 17.80
CA LEU A 309 12.84 -2.03 19.05
C LEU A 309 13.46 -1.28 20.24
N PRO A 310 12.95 -1.49 21.47
CA PRO A 310 13.51 -0.88 22.67
C PRO A 310 15.00 -1.21 22.82
N ASP A 311 15.80 -0.19 23.12
CA ASP A 311 17.25 -0.31 23.29
C ASP A 311 17.71 0.63 24.42
N ASN A 312 18.44 0.05 25.38
CA ASN A 312 18.83 0.67 26.62
C ASN A 312 20.30 1.14 26.65
N GLU A 313 21.14 0.64 25.76
CA GLU A 313 22.58 0.92 25.77
C GLU A 313 23.12 1.27 24.39
N LYS A 314 23.64 2.49 24.25
CA LYS A 314 24.30 2.95 23.02
C LYS A 314 25.46 2.05 22.61
N ASP A 315 25.51 1.69 21.34
CA ASP A 315 26.62 0.93 20.76
C ASP A 315 27.95 1.71 20.74
N PHE A 316 29.07 0.96 20.83
CA PHE A 316 30.41 1.55 20.79
C PHE A 316 31.14 1.23 19.49
N TYR A 317 31.63 2.25 18.78
CA TYR A 317 32.45 2.07 17.57
C TYR A 317 33.94 2.11 17.93
N SER A 318 34.60 0.95 17.97
CA SER A 318 35.96 0.81 18.53
C SER A 318 37.10 1.08 17.54
N GLN A 319 36.84 0.95 16.23
CA GLN A 319 37.82 1.19 15.16
C GLN A 319 37.11 1.76 13.94
N THR A 320 37.57 2.92 13.49
CA THR A 320 37.09 3.58 12.28
C THR A 320 38.23 3.61 11.27
N VAL A 321 38.17 2.76 10.25
CA VAL A 321 38.99 2.97 9.05
C VAL A 321 38.23 3.96 8.19
N ALA A 322 38.70 5.20 8.12
CA ALA A 322 38.05 6.25 7.33
C ALA A 322 37.87 5.81 5.88
N ALA A 323 36.70 6.09 5.30
CA ALA A 323 36.46 5.82 3.89
C ALA A 323 37.49 6.55 3.02
N VAL A 324 38.02 5.87 2.00
CA VAL A 324 38.95 6.46 1.03
C VAL A 324 38.18 6.73 -0.26
N ALA A 325 38.32 7.92 -0.81
CA ALA A 325 37.75 8.27 -2.11
C ALA A 325 38.51 7.59 -3.25
N ALA A 326 37.77 7.05 -4.22
CA ALA A 326 38.34 6.47 -5.43
C ALA A 326 39.04 7.55 -6.26
N GLN A 327 40.16 7.19 -6.88
CA GLN A 327 40.92 8.07 -7.76
C GLN A 327 40.98 7.52 -9.17
N ALA A 328 40.88 8.42 -10.14
CA ALA A 328 41.05 8.17 -11.57
C ALA A 328 41.96 9.24 -12.17
N ALA A 329 42.40 9.02 -13.40
CA ALA A 329 43.20 10.02 -14.11
C ALA A 329 42.92 10.04 -15.62
N VAL A 330 42.93 11.24 -16.18
CA VAL A 330 42.87 11.50 -17.63
C VAL A 330 44.21 12.09 -18.05
N THR A 331 44.97 11.37 -18.87
CA THR A 331 46.26 11.83 -19.39
C THR A 331 46.13 12.20 -20.86
N VAL A 332 46.47 13.44 -21.20
CA VAL A 332 46.44 13.93 -22.59
C VAL A 332 47.77 13.58 -23.27
N ASN A 333 47.71 12.65 -24.22
CA ASN A 333 48.87 12.16 -24.98
C ASN A 333 48.97 12.83 -26.36
N ASN A 334 47.83 13.08 -26.99
CA ASN A 334 47.75 13.70 -28.30
C ASN A 334 46.53 14.64 -28.39
N CYS A 335 46.45 15.42 -29.46
CA CYS A 335 45.36 16.38 -29.66
C CYS A 335 44.04 15.68 -30.00
N PRO A 336 42.96 15.87 -29.21
CA PRO A 336 41.63 15.39 -29.57
C PRO A 336 41.14 16.05 -30.88
N GLN A 337 40.38 15.28 -31.65
CA GLN A 337 39.70 15.77 -32.84
C GLN A 337 38.48 16.59 -32.46
N VAL A 338 38.17 17.58 -33.28
CA VAL A 338 36.99 18.43 -33.15
C VAL A 338 36.22 18.42 -34.45
N TYR A 339 34.94 18.72 -34.36
CA TYR A 339 34.05 18.68 -35.49
C TYR A 339 34.56 19.54 -36.64
N GLN A 340 34.73 18.93 -37.81
CA GLN A 340 35.01 19.63 -39.06
C GLN A 340 33.98 19.20 -40.12
N ALA A 341 33.24 20.18 -40.61
CA ALA A 341 32.30 19.97 -41.71
C ALA A 341 33.05 19.52 -42.97
N PRO A 342 32.45 18.64 -43.80
CA PRO A 342 33.05 18.22 -45.05
C PRO A 342 33.20 19.41 -46.00
N SER A 343 34.28 19.42 -46.79
CA SER A 343 34.55 20.50 -47.75
C SER A 343 35.15 19.99 -49.05
N ILE A 344 34.92 20.71 -50.15
CA ILE A 344 35.48 20.36 -51.47
C ILE A 344 36.89 20.95 -51.58
N LEU A 345 37.88 20.07 -51.79
CA LEU A 345 39.28 20.45 -52.00
C LEU A 345 39.54 20.88 -53.45
N GLY A 346 38.79 20.32 -54.41
CA GLY A 346 38.85 20.71 -55.82
C GLY A 346 38.20 19.71 -56.76
N VAL A 347 37.92 20.16 -57.99
CA VAL A 347 37.38 19.34 -59.08
C VAL A 347 38.42 19.27 -60.20
N ILE A 348 38.85 18.06 -60.55
CA ILE A 348 39.89 17.83 -61.56
C ILE A 348 39.28 17.07 -62.74
N PRO A 349 39.37 17.56 -63.99
CA PRO A 349 38.97 16.79 -65.15
C PRO A 349 39.93 15.61 -65.34
N ILE A 350 39.39 14.40 -65.35
CA ILE A 350 40.14 13.15 -65.59
C ILE A 350 39.92 12.62 -67.02
N ALA A 351 38.85 13.07 -67.69
CA ALA A 351 38.64 12.89 -69.12
C ALA A 351 37.93 14.13 -69.70
N GLY A 352 38.47 14.72 -70.76
CA GLY A 352 38.05 16.04 -71.27
C GLY A 352 38.88 17.19 -70.68
N ASN A 353 38.84 18.37 -71.31
CA ASN A 353 39.66 19.54 -70.94
C ASN A 353 38.85 20.67 -70.30
N GLN A 354 37.68 20.37 -69.75
CA GLN A 354 36.75 21.37 -69.21
C GLN A 354 36.87 21.41 -67.69
N ASN A 355 37.18 22.57 -67.11
CA ASN A 355 37.24 22.71 -65.66
C ASN A 355 35.83 22.72 -65.06
N GLY A 356 35.75 22.50 -63.76
CA GLY A 356 34.51 22.60 -63.03
C GLY A 356 34.70 23.04 -61.59
N SER A 357 33.59 23.37 -60.94
CA SER A 357 33.50 23.64 -59.51
C SER A 357 32.34 22.83 -58.94
N ALA A 358 32.41 22.48 -57.67
CA ALA A 358 31.33 21.78 -57.01
C ALA A 358 31.00 22.42 -55.66
N ILE A 359 29.76 22.25 -55.22
CA ILE A 359 29.22 22.72 -53.94
C ILE A 359 28.61 21.49 -53.25
N LEU A 360 29.03 21.19 -52.02
CA LEU A 360 28.48 20.09 -51.23
C LEU A 360 27.03 20.34 -50.84
N ASP A 361 26.25 19.28 -50.75
CA ASP A 361 24.91 19.30 -50.15
C ASP A 361 25.05 19.37 -48.62
N ASP A 362 24.17 20.14 -47.95
CA ASP A 362 24.17 20.27 -46.49
C ASP A 362 23.94 18.93 -45.76
N ASN A 363 23.42 17.90 -46.44
CA ASN A 363 23.15 16.56 -45.88
C ASN A 363 24.27 15.53 -46.18
N PHE A 364 25.43 15.97 -46.67
CA PHE A 364 26.53 15.05 -46.99
C PHE A 364 27.29 14.61 -45.74
N HIS A 365 27.12 13.35 -45.33
CA HIS A 365 27.76 12.74 -44.14
C HIS A 365 28.63 11.52 -44.47
N GLN A 366 29.06 11.34 -45.72
CA GLN A 366 29.82 10.15 -46.12
C GLN A 366 31.34 10.31 -45.93
N ASN A 367 31.98 9.24 -45.45
CA ASN A 367 33.44 9.17 -45.30
C ASN A 367 34.12 8.79 -46.64
N VAL A 368 34.08 9.68 -47.62
CA VAL A 368 34.67 9.46 -48.95
C VAL A 368 35.61 10.61 -49.30
N SER A 369 36.83 10.28 -49.72
CA SER A 369 37.88 11.26 -50.07
C SER A 369 37.88 11.69 -51.53
N ALA A 370 37.28 10.90 -52.42
CA ALA A 370 37.16 11.24 -53.84
C ALA A 370 35.91 10.60 -54.47
N LEU A 371 35.19 11.38 -55.28
CA LEU A 371 34.05 10.94 -56.07
C LEU A 371 34.31 11.22 -57.55
N THR A 372 33.86 10.32 -58.42
CA THR A 372 34.08 10.43 -59.87
C THR A 372 32.74 10.59 -60.59
N VAL A 373 32.60 11.61 -61.42
CA VAL A 373 31.43 11.82 -62.27
C VAL A 373 31.81 11.53 -63.72
N VAL A 374 31.06 10.67 -64.40
CA VAL A 374 31.29 10.31 -65.81
C VAL A 374 30.04 10.59 -66.63
N THR A 375 30.18 11.33 -67.73
CA THR A 375 29.08 11.65 -68.66
C THR A 375 28.74 10.45 -69.52
N THR A 376 27.45 10.09 -69.61
CA THR A 376 26.97 8.93 -70.36
C THR A 376 27.16 9.10 -71.89
N PRO A 377 27.19 8.01 -72.67
CA PRO A 377 27.41 8.07 -74.12
C PRO A 377 26.36 8.87 -74.90
N ASP A 378 25.17 9.07 -74.33
CA ASP A 378 24.08 9.86 -74.91
C ASP A 378 24.16 11.37 -74.56
N ASN A 379 25.19 11.78 -73.80
CA ASN A 379 25.46 13.15 -73.35
C ASN A 379 24.34 13.84 -72.55
N ASN A 380 23.32 13.09 -72.12
CA ASN A 380 22.17 13.65 -71.40
C ASN A 380 22.24 13.42 -69.89
N GLN A 381 23.02 12.43 -69.44
CA GLN A 381 23.13 12.05 -68.03
C GLN A 381 24.61 11.99 -67.60
N ALA A 382 24.84 11.98 -66.28
CA ALA A 382 26.12 11.57 -65.73
C ALA A 382 25.92 10.60 -64.56
N GLN A 383 26.90 9.73 -64.39
CA GLN A 383 26.95 8.70 -63.38
C GLN A 383 27.98 9.07 -62.32
N LEU A 384 27.60 8.96 -61.05
CA LEU A 384 28.45 9.20 -59.89
C LEU A 384 29.02 7.88 -59.36
N PHE A 385 30.33 7.83 -59.18
CA PHE A 385 31.06 6.68 -58.68
C PHE A 385 31.88 7.00 -57.43
N ALA A 386 31.91 6.08 -56.47
CA ALA A 386 32.96 5.99 -55.46
C ALA A 386 33.84 4.79 -55.78
N GLY A 387 35.04 5.05 -56.33
CA GLY A 387 35.90 3.97 -56.84
C GLY A 387 35.24 3.23 -58.02
N GLN A 388 34.74 2.02 -57.78
CA GLN A 388 34.05 1.18 -58.77
C GLN A 388 32.54 1.06 -58.53
N GLU A 389 32.02 1.60 -57.43
CA GLU A 389 30.61 1.50 -57.05
C GLU A 389 29.81 2.68 -57.62
N LEU A 390 28.69 2.39 -58.28
CA LEU A 390 27.78 3.40 -58.83
C LEU A 390 26.84 3.90 -57.71
N LEU A 391 27.00 5.15 -57.31
CA LEU A 391 26.22 5.79 -56.24
C LEU A 391 24.94 6.46 -56.75
N GLY A 392 24.90 6.87 -58.02
CA GLY A 392 23.72 7.52 -58.57
C GLY A 392 23.87 7.96 -60.02
N VAL A 393 22.75 8.36 -60.63
CA VAL A 393 22.69 8.92 -61.98
C VAL A 393 21.83 10.18 -61.94
N ALA A 394 22.30 11.25 -62.58
CA ALA A 394 21.57 12.51 -62.67
C ALA A 394 21.58 13.06 -64.10
N ASN A 395 20.61 13.93 -64.42
CA ASN A 395 20.50 14.56 -65.75
C ASN A 395 21.21 15.91 -65.76
N TRP A 396 21.84 16.25 -66.88
CA TRP A 396 22.42 17.58 -67.10
C TRP A 396 21.32 18.64 -67.26
N ASN A 397 21.49 19.78 -66.60
CA ASN A 397 20.67 20.97 -66.79
C ASN A 397 21.57 22.11 -67.29
N GLY A 398 21.79 22.15 -68.61
CA GLY A 398 22.87 22.93 -69.20
C GLY A 398 24.21 22.36 -68.75
N ASN A 399 25.07 23.20 -68.19
CA ASN A 399 26.40 22.83 -67.71
C ASN A 399 26.45 22.41 -66.23
N GLN A 400 25.29 22.27 -65.59
CA GLN A 400 25.16 21.95 -64.17
C GLN A 400 24.51 20.59 -63.98
N ILE A 401 24.94 19.86 -62.96
CA ILE A 401 24.34 18.60 -62.52
C ILE A 401 24.25 18.54 -60.99
N VAL A 402 23.17 17.99 -60.46
CA VAL A 402 22.92 17.88 -59.02
C VAL A 402 22.75 16.42 -58.63
N PHE A 403 23.58 15.95 -57.71
CA PHE A 403 23.40 14.66 -57.05
C PHE A 403 22.89 14.91 -55.63
N SER A 404 21.58 14.73 -55.42
CA SER A 404 20.94 14.97 -54.12
C SER A 404 21.60 14.17 -53.00
N GLY A 405 21.96 14.84 -51.90
CA GLY A 405 22.68 14.21 -50.78
C GLY A 405 24.19 14.02 -51.01
N PHE A 406 24.73 14.51 -52.13
CA PHE A 406 26.16 14.48 -52.43
C PHE A 406 26.70 15.88 -52.71
N PHE A 407 26.54 16.38 -53.94
CA PHE A 407 27.02 17.70 -54.34
C PHE A 407 26.35 18.16 -55.64
N GLN A 408 26.41 19.46 -55.87
CA GLN A 408 26.14 20.12 -57.14
C GLN A 408 27.46 20.34 -57.87
N LEU A 409 27.56 19.94 -59.14
CA LEU A 409 28.73 20.14 -60.00
C LEU A 409 28.36 21.08 -61.15
N ASP A 410 29.21 22.07 -61.40
CA ASP A 410 29.12 23.05 -62.48
C ASP A 410 30.40 22.98 -63.32
N VAL A 411 30.29 22.75 -64.63
CA VAL A 411 31.42 22.53 -65.54
C VAL A 411 31.42 23.52 -66.70
N GLU A 412 32.59 23.82 -67.27
CA GLU A 412 32.69 24.74 -68.42
C GLU A 412 32.06 24.16 -69.71
N GLY A 413 31.96 22.82 -69.80
CA GLY A 413 31.24 22.10 -70.86
C GLY A 413 31.31 20.59 -70.69
N HIS A 414 30.35 19.86 -71.27
CA HIS A 414 30.29 18.40 -71.21
C HIS A 414 30.09 17.74 -72.59
N GLU A 415 30.83 16.66 -72.83
CA GLU A 415 30.69 15.78 -74.00
C GLU A 415 30.64 14.32 -73.51
N ALA A 416 30.16 13.43 -74.37
CA ALA A 416 30.09 12.00 -74.07
C ALA A 416 31.48 11.45 -73.71
N GLY A 417 31.62 10.87 -72.51
CA GLY A 417 32.87 10.34 -71.99
C GLY A 417 33.74 11.32 -71.19
N ASN A 418 33.32 12.59 -71.03
CA ASN A 418 33.98 13.49 -70.08
C ASN A 418 33.78 13.00 -68.65
N ALA A 419 34.81 13.15 -67.83
CA ALA A 419 34.79 12.74 -66.44
C ALA A 419 35.58 13.69 -65.53
N TRP A 420 35.10 13.86 -64.31
CA TRP A 420 35.70 14.71 -63.28
C TRP A 420 35.87 13.93 -61.99
N GLN A 421 36.99 14.17 -61.31
CA GLN A 421 37.25 13.71 -59.95
C GLN A 421 37.05 14.87 -58.98
N ILE A 422 36.14 14.69 -58.04
CA ILE A 422 35.82 15.63 -56.97
C ILE A 422 36.57 15.15 -55.74
N ASN A 423 37.60 15.90 -55.33
CA ASN A 423 38.33 15.62 -54.11
C ASN A 423 37.61 16.29 -52.93
N ILE A 424 37.26 15.48 -51.93
CA ILE A 424 36.47 15.91 -50.78
C ILE A 424 37.30 15.65 -49.52
N GLN A 425 37.33 16.63 -48.62
CA GLN A 425 37.75 16.40 -47.25
C GLN A 425 36.54 15.82 -46.49
N PRO A 426 36.59 14.57 -46.00
CA PRO A 426 35.47 13.94 -45.31
C PRO A 426 35.17 14.63 -43.98
N GLU A 427 33.95 14.42 -43.48
CA GLU A 427 33.52 14.88 -42.17
C GLU A 427 34.36 14.23 -41.06
N ILE A 428 34.81 15.04 -40.10
CA ILE A 428 35.51 14.57 -38.89
C ILE A 428 34.59 14.84 -37.70
N LEU A 429 34.21 13.78 -36.99
CA LEU A 429 33.42 13.90 -35.75
C LEU A 429 34.29 14.42 -34.60
N ALA A 430 33.67 15.16 -33.68
CA ALA A 430 34.35 15.61 -32.47
C ALA A 430 34.55 14.44 -31.50
N ASP A 431 35.70 14.42 -30.84
CA ASP A 431 35.95 13.49 -29.76
C ASP A 431 35.11 13.83 -28.52
N GLN A 432 34.86 12.83 -27.69
CA GLN A 432 34.10 12.94 -26.46
C GLN A 432 34.85 12.31 -25.27
N LEU A 433 34.62 12.89 -24.09
CA LEU A 433 35.05 12.39 -22.79
C LEU A 433 33.81 12.28 -21.89
N THR A 434 33.54 11.09 -21.38
CA THR A 434 32.43 10.83 -20.47
C THR A 434 32.96 10.68 -19.05
N VAL A 435 32.41 11.43 -18.12
CA VAL A 435 32.71 11.35 -16.68
C VAL A 435 31.40 11.20 -15.92
N GLY A 436 31.22 10.10 -15.19
CA GLY A 436 29.95 9.77 -14.54
C GLY A 436 28.81 9.64 -15.56
N GLY A 437 27.78 10.49 -15.41
CA GLY A 437 26.65 10.59 -16.33
C GLY A 437 26.78 11.65 -17.43
N GLU A 438 27.84 12.48 -17.39
CA GLU A 438 27.98 13.65 -18.26
C GLU A 438 28.92 13.39 -19.44
N ILE A 439 28.54 13.84 -20.64
CA ILE A 439 29.33 13.70 -21.87
C ILE A 439 29.87 15.06 -22.28
N TYR A 440 31.20 15.17 -22.33
CA TYR A 440 31.90 16.37 -22.75
C TYR A 440 32.41 16.25 -24.18
N THR A 441 32.15 17.24 -25.02
CA THR A 441 32.54 17.24 -26.45
C THR A 441 33.63 18.29 -26.71
N PHE A 442 34.69 17.91 -27.46
CA PHE A 442 35.76 18.86 -27.82
C PHE A 442 35.31 19.78 -28.97
N THR A 443 35.54 21.10 -28.85
CA THR A 443 35.15 22.10 -29.87
C THR A 443 36.18 23.22 -30.04
N PHE A 444 36.17 23.91 -31.19
CA PHE A 444 36.98 25.12 -31.41
C PHE A 444 36.33 26.43 -30.92
N SER A 445 35.06 26.38 -30.50
CA SER A 445 34.33 27.60 -30.12
C SER A 445 34.35 27.82 -28.61
N GLU A 446 34.55 29.06 -28.17
CA GLU A 446 34.36 29.49 -26.77
C GLU A 446 32.87 29.58 -26.38
N ASN A 447 32.00 28.77 -26.99
CA ASN A 447 30.58 28.79 -26.66
C ASN A 447 30.42 28.40 -25.18
N ASN A 448 29.68 29.22 -24.42
CA ASN A 448 29.38 29.04 -22.99
C ASN A 448 28.42 27.85 -22.72
N ASN A 449 28.57 26.73 -23.42
CA ASN A 449 27.87 25.50 -23.07
C ASN A 449 28.72 24.72 -22.05
N ASP A 450 28.08 24.22 -21.00
CA ASP A 450 28.75 23.59 -19.85
C ASP A 450 29.46 22.27 -20.23
N HIS A 451 29.04 21.65 -21.33
CA HIS A 451 29.53 20.35 -21.82
C HIS A 451 30.54 20.43 -22.97
N ASN A 452 30.97 21.64 -23.36
CA ASN A 452 31.96 21.81 -24.43
C ASN A 452 33.36 22.09 -23.86
N ILE A 453 34.34 21.25 -24.23
CA ILE A 453 35.75 21.49 -23.94
C ILE A 453 36.36 22.25 -25.11
N SER A 454 36.60 23.54 -24.91
CA SER A 454 37.23 24.39 -25.93
C SER A 454 38.69 24.03 -26.10
N ILE A 455 39.13 23.83 -27.34
CA ILE A 455 40.55 23.75 -27.70
C ILE A 455 40.87 24.87 -28.70
N SER A 456 41.90 25.65 -28.44
CA SER A 456 42.30 26.79 -29.30
C SER A 456 43.42 26.44 -30.29
N GLY A 457 43.80 25.15 -30.36
CA GLY A 457 44.87 24.60 -31.19
C GLY A 457 45.65 23.48 -30.49
N CYS A 458 46.47 22.73 -31.23
CA CYS A 458 47.22 21.57 -30.72
C CYS A 458 48.62 21.91 -30.16
N SER A 459 48.90 23.16 -29.80
CA SER A 459 50.26 23.64 -29.49
C SER A 459 50.71 23.48 -28.02
N GLY A 460 50.05 22.65 -27.22
CA GLY A 460 50.53 22.25 -25.89
C GLY A 460 49.57 21.31 -25.16
N LEU A 461 50.01 20.08 -24.87
CA LEU A 461 49.20 19.06 -24.18
C LEU A 461 48.70 19.52 -22.80
N ASN A 462 49.50 20.34 -22.09
CA ASN A 462 49.13 20.92 -20.79
C ASN A 462 47.96 21.91 -20.88
N ILE A 463 47.80 22.61 -22.01
CA ILE A 463 46.71 23.56 -22.21
C ILE A 463 45.39 22.79 -22.39
N ILE A 464 45.44 21.66 -23.11
CA ILE A 464 44.28 20.78 -23.29
C ILE A 464 43.87 20.18 -21.93
N ALA A 465 44.86 19.72 -21.14
CA ALA A 465 44.61 19.23 -19.78
C ALA A 465 44.03 20.33 -18.86
N LEU A 466 44.50 21.57 -18.97
CA LEU A 466 43.93 22.71 -18.25
C LEU A 466 42.48 22.98 -18.67
N ASN A 467 42.14 22.89 -19.95
CA ASN A 467 40.77 23.10 -20.42
C ASN A 467 39.83 21.99 -19.92
N ILE A 468 40.31 20.75 -19.88
CA ILE A 468 39.59 19.63 -19.24
C ILE A 468 39.39 19.92 -17.74
N PHE A 469 40.45 20.34 -17.03
CA PHE A 469 40.38 20.69 -15.61
C PHE A 469 39.35 21.80 -15.34
N VAL A 470 39.39 22.90 -16.09
CA VAL A 470 38.46 24.03 -15.91
C VAL A 470 37.01 23.59 -16.15
N LYS A 471 36.75 22.70 -17.11
CA LYS A 471 35.40 22.24 -17.42
C LYS A 471 34.88 21.19 -16.44
N LEU A 472 35.76 20.34 -15.90
CA LEU A 472 35.38 19.39 -14.87
C LEU A 472 35.37 20.02 -13.46
N SER A 473 35.94 21.22 -13.28
CA SER A 473 35.90 21.95 -12.02
C SER A 473 34.47 22.34 -11.67
N GLY A 474 33.90 21.69 -10.66
CA GLY A 474 32.50 21.86 -10.26
C GLY A 474 31.57 20.71 -10.65
N HIS A 475 32.11 19.62 -11.21
CA HIS A 475 31.34 18.40 -11.50
C HIS A 475 30.63 17.86 -10.25
N PRO A 476 29.39 17.33 -10.35
CA PRO A 476 28.65 16.81 -9.20
C PRO A 476 29.37 15.65 -8.51
N ASP A 477 29.93 14.72 -9.29
CA ASP A 477 30.47 13.45 -8.78
C ASP A 477 31.97 13.47 -8.41
N VAL A 478 32.76 14.43 -8.90
CA VAL A 478 34.23 14.40 -8.80
C VAL A 478 34.84 15.76 -8.47
N ASN A 479 35.85 15.75 -7.61
CA ASN A 479 36.81 16.82 -7.48
C ASN A 479 37.97 16.59 -8.45
N VAL A 480 38.58 17.67 -8.93
CA VAL A 480 39.55 17.61 -10.01
C VAL A 480 40.83 18.32 -9.58
N ASP A 481 41.98 17.74 -9.92
CA ASP A 481 43.30 18.34 -9.72
C ASP A 481 44.13 18.22 -11.02
N LEU A 482 45.11 19.10 -11.19
CA LEU A 482 45.89 19.21 -12.42
C LEU A 482 47.38 19.01 -12.16
N GLU A 483 47.95 17.98 -12.79
CA GLU A 483 49.39 17.67 -12.79
C GLU A 483 49.93 17.66 -14.23
N GLY A 484 50.29 18.83 -14.76
CA GLY A 484 50.90 18.96 -16.09
C GLY A 484 49.94 18.59 -17.23
N ASN A 485 50.15 17.45 -17.91
CA ASN A 485 49.25 16.92 -18.94
C ASN A 485 48.28 15.86 -18.39
N LYS A 486 48.25 15.65 -17.08
CA LYS A 486 47.40 14.69 -16.38
C LYS A 486 46.39 15.43 -15.50
N VAL A 487 45.13 15.06 -15.62
CA VAL A 487 44.03 15.52 -14.78
C VAL A 487 43.67 14.39 -13.82
N ILE A 488 43.81 14.62 -12.52
CA ILE A 488 43.44 13.66 -11.48
C ILE A 488 41.99 13.92 -11.09
N LEU A 489 41.20 12.85 -11.06
CA LEU A 489 39.81 12.87 -10.64
C LEU A 489 39.70 12.14 -9.31
N ILE A 490 39.11 12.78 -8.32
CA ILE A 490 38.88 12.23 -6.98
C ILE A 490 37.37 12.18 -6.78
N ALA A 491 36.81 11.01 -6.51
CA ALA A 491 35.38 10.88 -6.22
C ALA A 491 34.99 11.78 -5.04
N LYS A 492 33.88 12.51 -5.16
CA LYS A 492 33.42 13.45 -4.12
C LYS A 492 32.92 12.72 -2.87
N VAL A 493 32.37 11.52 -3.07
CA VAL A 493 31.95 10.61 -2.00
C VAL A 493 33.05 9.56 -1.77
N ALA A 494 33.52 9.44 -0.53
CA ALA A 494 34.47 8.42 -0.14
C ALA A 494 33.76 7.06 0.02
N GLY A 495 34.35 5.98 -0.49
CA GLY A 495 33.74 4.64 -0.49
C GLY A 495 34.06 3.82 -1.73
N ALA A 496 33.72 2.53 -1.68
CA ALA A 496 33.86 1.60 -2.79
C ALA A 496 32.92 1.95 -3.95
N ALA A 497 31.80 2.65 -3.68
CA ALA A 497 30.89 3.17 -4.69
C ALA A 497 31.59 4.12 -5.68
N GLY A 498 32.60 4.88 -5.23
CA GLY A 498 33.38 5.76 -6.10
C GLY A 498 34.17 5.01 -7.18
N ASN A 499 34.42 3.71 -7.02
CA ASN A 499 35.09 2.88 -8.04
C ASN A 499 34.22 2.64 -9.27
N ASN A 500 32.90 2.88 -9.17
CA ASN A 500 31.94 2.61 -10.25
C ASN A 500 31.59 3.87 -11.07
N ILE A 501 32.24 5.02 -10.82
CA ILE A 501 32.05 6.21 -11.64
C ILE A 501 32.57 5.91 -13.06
N ASN A 502 31.72 6.08 -14.06
CA ASN A 502 32.07 5.78 -15.44
C ASN A 502 33.11 6.80 -15.95
N LEU A 503 34.15 6.32 -16.62
CA LEU A 503 35.15 7.15 -17.27
C LEU A 503 35.50 6.53 -18.62
N SER A 504 35.10 7.18 -19.70
CA SER A 504 35.32 6.68 -21.06
C SER A 504 35.60 7.80 -22.05
N THR A 505 36.21 7.45 -23.19
CA THR A 505 36.49 8.40 -24.28
C THR A 505 36.28 7.72 -25.62
N THR A 506 35.91 8.50 -26.63
CA THR A 506 35.83 8.04 -28.03
C THR A 506 37.20 7.91 -28.69
N ASN A 507 38.25 8.51 -28.12
CA ASN A 507 39.60 8.51 -28.69
C ASN A 507 40.67 8.14 -27.65
N SER A 508 40.97 6.84 -27.58
CA SER A 508 41.97 6.28 -26.67
C SER A 508 43.42 6.60 -27.05
N ASP A 509 43.67 7.07 -28.27
CA ASP A 509 45.00 7.48 -28.73
C ASP A 509 45.34 8.90 -28.25
N ALA A 510 44.32 9.78 -28.17
CA ALA A 510 44.46 11.13 -27.64
C ALA A 510 44.43 11.17 -26.11
N LEU A 511 43.53 10.42 -25.48
CA LEU A 511 43.31 10.41 -24.03
C LEU A 511 43.54 9.02 -23.45
N SER A 512 44.52 8.90 -22.55
CA SER A 512 44.71 7.68 -21.75
C SER A 512 43.98 7.82 -20.42
N LEU A 513 43.05 6.90 -20.18
CA LEU A 513 42.19 6.89 -18.99
C LEU A 513 42.65 5.82 -18.01
N GLN A 514 42.82 6.21 -16.75
CA GLN A 514 42.91 5.31 -15.61
C GLN A 514 41.54 5.33 -14.92
N ALA A 515 40.86 4.19 -14.91
CA ALA A 515 39.55 4.04 -14.27
C ALA A 515 39.60 4.30 -12.76
N PHE A 516 38.45 4.64 -12.18
CA PHE A 516 38.32 4.86 -10.74
C PHE A 516 38.69 3.60 -9.96
N SER A 517 39.65 3.75 -9.05
CA SER A 517 40.13 2.64 -8.22
C SER A 517 40.64 3.15 -6.87
N GLY A 518 40.73 2.25 -5.89
CA GLY A 518 41.25 2.55 -4.55
C GLY A 518 40.22 3.10 -3.56
N GLY A 519 38.96 3.26 -3.97
CA GLY A 519 37.87 3.61 -3.07
C GLY A 519 37.57 2.46 -2.11
N THR A 520 37.54 2.74 -0.80
CA THR A 520 37.22 1.76 0.24
C THR A 520 36.18 2.33 1.18
N ASP A 521 35.19 1.52 1.54
CA ASP A 521 34.12 1.92 2.45
C ASP A 521 34.65 2.14 3.87
N LEU A 522 33.93 2.97 4.61
CA LEU A 522 34.13 3.16 6.03
C LEU A 522 33.94 1.81 6.74
N VAL A 523 35.01 1.26 7.33
CA VAL A 523 34.89 0.06 8.16
C VAL A 523 34.81 0.51 9.61
N ARG A 524 33.62 0.35 10.21
CA ARG A 524 33.41 0.50 11.65
C ARG A 524 33.24 -0.89 12.27
N VAL A 525 34.04 -1.19 13.29
CA VAL A 525 33.77 -2.35 14.15
C VAL A 525 32.95 -1.85 15.34
N SER A 526 31.66 -2.13 15.32
CA SER A 526 30.77 -1.90 16.46
C SER A 526 30.89 -3.04 17.47
N GLU A 527 30.96 -2.68 18.74
CA GLU A 527 30.62 -3.58 19.83
C GLU A 527 29.16 -3.32 20.19
N VAL A 528 28.30 -4.28 19.86
CA VAL A 528 26.88 -4.25 20.19
C VAL A 528 26.72 -4.51 21.68
N LYS A 529 26.13 -3.57 22.42
CA LYS A 529 25.96 -3.72 23.87
C LYS A 529 24.69 -4.50 24.22
N ASP A 530 23.59 -4.00 23.70
CA ASP A 530 22.24 -4.50 23.87
C ASP A 530 21.75 -4.96 22.49
N ARG A 531 21.32 -3.98 21.70
CA ARG A 531 20.75 -4.12 20.36
C ARG A 531 21.49 -3.17 19.46
N HIS A 532 21.42 -3.46 18.16
CA HIS A 532 22.06 -2.59 17.20
C HIS A 532 21.34 -1.24 17.16
N ASP A 533 22.10 -0.16 17.38
CA ASP A 533 21.65 1.21 17.13
C ASP A 533 21.09 1.27 15.70
N ARG A 534 19.91 1.87 15.51
CA ARG A 534 19.31 1.92 14.17
C ARG A 534 19.87 3.09 13.34
N PRO A 535 20.00 2.92 12.01
CA PRO A 535 20.38 4.00 11.09
C PRO A 535 19.47 5.22 11.21
N MET A 536 20.02 6.42 11.03
CA MET A 536 19.23 7.66 11.16
C MET A 536 18.12 7.80 10.11
N ASN A 537 18.19 7.11 8.97
CA ASN A 537 17.11 7.11 7.97
C ASN A 537 15.94 6.15 8.28
N SER A 538 15.91 5.58 9.49
CA SER A 538 14.83 4.71 9.96
C SER A 538 13.51 5.46 10.15
N VAL A 539 12.42 4.90 9.64
CA VAL A 539 11.04 5.29 9.98
C VAL A 539 10.66 4.62 11.29
N ILE A 540 9.98 5.34 12.19
CA ILE A 540 9.45 4.73 13.42
C ILE A 540 8.09 4.12 13.09
N GLN A 541 7.89 2.84 13.36
CA GLN A 541 6.64 2.11 13.12
C GLN A 541 6.05 1.56 14.43
N VAL A 542 4.73 1.68 14.57
CA VAL A 542 3.94 1.18 15.70
C VAL A 542 2.78 0.36 15.16
N ASN A 543 2.71 -0.92 15.52
CA ASN A 543 1.63 -1.80 15.12
C ASN A 543 0.71 -2.13 16.29
N PHE A 544 -0.59 -2.03 16.07
CA PHE A 544 -1.66 -2.34 17.01
C PHE A 544 -2.29 -3.70 16.68
N ASN A 545 -2.84 -4.36 17.70
CA ASN A 545 -3.61 -5.60 17.57
C ASN A 545 -4.88 -5.42 16.70
N GLU A 546 -5.46 -4.22 16.75
CA GLU A 546 -6.70 -3.86 16.07
C GLU A 546 -6.67 -2.47 15.43
N ALA A 547 -7.75 -2.13 14.72
CA ALA A 547 -7.83 -0.88 13.97
C ALA A 547 -8.02 0.29 14.95
N VAL A 548 -7.10 1.26 14.90
CA VAL A 548 -7.17 2.48 15.71
C VAL A 548 -7.79 3.64 14.95
N ASN A 549 -8.39 4.57 15.69
CA ASN A 549 -8.99 5.76 15.11
C ASN A 549 -7.89 6.68 14.52
N PRO A 550 -7.88 6.93 13.20
CA PRO A 550 -6.88 7.74 12.52
C PRO A 550 -6.69 9.15 13.07
N MET A 551 -7.71 9.78 13.66
CA MET A 551 -7.67 11.18 14.07
C MET A 551 -6.61 11.50 15.11
N PHE A 552 -6.29 10.53 15.97
CA PHE A 552 -5.38 10.73 17.10
C PHE A 552 -3.95 10.30 16.78
N VAL A 553 -3.73 9.64 15.64
CA VAL A 553 -2.46 8.99 15.31
C VAL A 553 -1.96 9.28 13.90
N SER A 554 -2.65 10.12 13.14
CA SER A 554 -2.29 10.48 11.77
C SER A 554 -2.44 11.99 11.58
N GLY A 555 -1.41 12.63 11.02
CA GLY A 555 -1.34 14.09 10.88
C GLY A 555 0.07 14.60 11.03
N SER A 556 0.23 15.93 11.02
CA SER A 556 1.53 16.52 11.36
C SER A 556 1.84 16.31 12.84
N ALA A 557 3.13 16.23 13.22
CA ALA A 557 3.52 16.03 14.61
C ALA A 557 2.94 17.09 15.56
N ASP A 558 2.70 18.31 15.09
CA ASP A 558 2.05 19.38 15.86
C ASP A 558 0.58 19.09 16.17
N GLU A 559 -0.16 18.54 15.20
CA GLU A 559 -1.59 18.26 15.36
C GLU A 559 -1.85 17.11 16.35
N VAL A 560 -0.93 16.14 16.44
CA VAL A 560 -1.13 14.92 17.23
C VAL A 560 -0.26 14.84 18.49
N ALA A 561 0.55 15.86 18.78
CA ALA A 561 1.53 15.87 19.88
C ALA A 561 0.96 15.56 21.28
N ASP A 562 -0.32 15.85 21.49
CA ASP A 562 -1.04 15.57 22.74
C ASP A 562 -1.34 14.07 22.91
N TYR A 563 -1.40 13.31 21.82
CA TYR A 563 -1.80 11.90 21.78
C TYR A 563 -0.64 10.96 21.45
N ILE A 564 0.16 11.32 20.44
CA ILE A 564 1.36 10.59 20.02
C ILE A 564 2.48 11.57 19.69
N ARG A 565 3.67 11.33 20.24
CA ARG A 565 4.85 12.17 19.97
C ARG A 565 6.15 11.40 20.07
N VAL A 566 7.14 11.92 19.37
CA VAL A 566 8.54 11.50 19.47
C VAL A 566 9.30 12.59 20.22
N VAL A 567 10.02 12.21 21.27
CA VAL A 567 10.74 13.13 22.16
C VAL A 567 12.15 12.60 22.42
N ASN A 568 13.02 13.47 22.89
CA ASN A 568 14.29 13.07 23.46
C ASN A 568 14.07 12.27 24.75
N ALA A 569 14.65 11.07 24.84
CA ALA A 569 14.49 10.18 25.99
C ALA A 569 15.15 10.74 27.27
N GLU A 570 16.23 11.52 27.11
CA GLU A 570 17.09 12.04 28.18
C GLU A 570 16.75 13.50 28.58
N ALA A 571 15.99 14.22 27.75
CA ALA A 571 15.81 15.66 27.93
C ALA A 571 14.99 16.00 29.18
N THR A 572 15.48 17.02 29.91
CA THR A 572 14.77 17.65 31.04
C THR A 572 14.24 19.04 30.71
N ALA A 573 14.72 19.65 29.61
CA ALA A 573 14.37 21.01 29.20
C ALA A 573 13.27 21.02 28.12
N THR A 574 12.16 21.68 28.45
CA THR A 574 11.01 21.91 27.56
C THR A 574 11.20 23.16 26.69
N ASP A 575 10.29 23.42 25.76
CA ASP A 575 10.26 24.67 24.98
C ASP A 575 10.45 25.90 25.89
N GLY A 576 11.26 26.85 25.42
CA GLY A 576 11.60 28.07 26.16
C GLY A 576 12.68 27.92 27.24
N ALA A 577 13.15 26.71 27.54
CA ALA A 577 14.28 26.49 28.45
C ALA A 577 15.62 26.83 27.78
N SER A 578 16.64 27.15 28.57
CA SER A 578 17.99 27.42 28.06
C SER A 578 18.70 26.12 27.66
N CYS A 579 19.35 26.11 26.50
CA CYS A 579 20.13 24.97 26.00
C CYS A 579 21.51 25.40 25.49
N SER A 580 22.44 24.45 25.45
CA SER A 580 23.78 24.60 24.88
C SER A 580 24.00 23.69 23.67
N VAL A 581 23.37 22.51 23.66
CA VAL A 581 23.38 21.55 22.56
C VAL A 581 21.95 21.10 22.24
N ASP A 582 21.72 20.64 21.01
CA ASP A 582 20.40 20.15 20.57
C ASP A 582 19.87 19.02 21.47
N ALA A 583 20.76 18.16 21.96
CA ALA A 583 20.42 17.06 22.87
C ALA A 583 19.93 17.52 24.26
N ASP A 584 20.06 18.79 24.63
CA ASP A 584 19.48 19.31 25.88
C ASP A 584 17.94 19.40 25.77
N CYS A 585 17.41 19.55 24.55
CA CYS A 585 16.01 19.86 24.30
C CYS A 585 15.16 18.63 24.02
N ALA A 586 13.90 18.67 24.48
CA ALA A 586 12.90 17.62 24.21
C ALA A 586 12.66 17.39 22.70
N SER A 587 12.73 18.45 21.90
CA SER A 587 12.57 18.42 20.43
C SER A 587 13.86 18.13 19.66
N TYR A 588 15.00 17.93 20.34
CA TYR A 588 16.31 17.90 19.69
C TYR A 588 16.64 19.18 18.88
N LYS A 589 16.12 20.33 19.30
CA LYS A 589 16.31 21.62 18.61
C LYS A 589 16.63 22.75 19.58
N CYS A 590 17.88 23.19 19.58
CA CYS A 590 18.38 24.34 20.33
C CYS A 590 18.64 25.51 19.38
N SER A 591 17.79 26.54 19.42
CA SER A 591 17.96 27.76 18.61
C SER A 591 18.21 28.96 19.52
N ASP A 592 19.24 29.75 19.23
CA ASP A 592 19.58 30.95 20.01
C ASP A 592 19.75 30.69 21.52
N ASN A 593 20.31 29.54 21.89
CA ASN A 593 20.45 29.02 23.26
C ASN A 593 19.11 28.80 24.00
N VAL A 594 18.01 28.63 23.25
CA VAL A 594 16.68 28.31 23.77
C VAL A 594 16.14 27.07 23.07
N CYS A 595 15.57 26.14 23.83
CA CYS A 595 14.88 24.99 23.26
C CYS A 595 13.65 25.43 22.50
N VAL A 596 13.51 24.95 21.27
CA VAL A 596 12.37 25.26 20.41
C VAL A 596 11.56 24.00 20.16
N GLY A 597 10.33 23.99 20.66
CA GLY A 597 9.39 22.89 20.55
C GLY A 597 9.49 21.86 21.69
N HIS A 598 8.48 21.00 21.75
CA HIS A 598 8.33 19.96 22.77
C HIS A 598 8.45 18.52 22.23
N TYR A 599 8.52 18.36 20.91
CA TYR A 599 8.56 17.09 20.20
C TYR A 599 9.39 17.23 18.93
N LEU A 600 9.85 16.11 18.39
CA LEU A 600 10.55 16.05 17.12
C LEU A 600 9.58 16.36 15.97
N SER A 601 9.96 17.30 15.09
CA SER A 601 9.14 17.68 13.94
C SER A 601 9.09 16.57 12.89
N GLY A 602 7.92 16.37 12.27
CA GLY A 602 7.67 15.28 11.34
C GLY A 602 6.19 15.05 11.09
N ASN A 603 5.85 13.93 10.46
CA ASN A 603 4.48 13.53 10.16
C ASN A 603 4.21 12.09 10.58
N PHE A 604 3.03 11.85 11.14
CA PHE A 604 2.50 10.53 11.44
C PHE A 604 1.53 10.08 10.35
N LEU A 605 1.70 8.84 9.85
CA LEU A 605 0.92 8.26 8.78
C LEU A 605 0.31 6.93 9.24
N ILE A 606 -1.01 6.80 9.13
CA ILE A 606 -1.69 5.54 9.41
C ILE A 606 -1.87 4.65 8.16
N SER A 607 -1.54 3.38 8.29
CA SER A 607 -1.47 2.39 7.23
C SER A 607 -2.01 1.02 7.66
N ASN A 608 -2.02 0.06 6.73
CA ASN A 608 -2.30 -1.35 7.01
C ASN A 608 -3.63 -1.63 7.76
N ALA A 609 -4.77 -1.34 7.11
CA ALA A 609 -6.11 -1.49 7.71
C ALA A 609 -6.28 -0.73 9.04
N TYR A 610 -5.62 0.43 9.17
CA TYR A 610 -5.61 1.28 10.36
C TYR A 610 -4.97 0.64 11.59
N LYS A 611 -4.07 -0.33 11.39
CA LYS A 611 -3.34 -1.02 12.47
C LYS A 611 -1.89 -0.58 12.63
N SER A 612 -1.34 0.16 11.66
CA SER A 612 0.07 0.56 11.68
C SER A 612 0.19 2.07 11.60
N VAL A 613 0.96 2.68 12.50
CA VAL A 613 1.27 4.12 12.51
C VAL A 613 2.77 4.28 12.28
N GLU A 614 3.14 5.17 11.36
CA GLU A 614 4.53 5.42 10.99
C GLU A 614 4.87 6.90 11.13
N PHE A 615 6.01 7.21 11.76
CA PHE A 615 6.53 8.57 11.89
C PHE A 615 7.74 8.78 10.99
N ILE A 616 7.70 9.88 10.22
CA ILE A 616 8.78 10.34 9.36
C ILE A 616 9.17 11.75 9.81
N SER A 617 10.46 11.94 10.09
CA SER A 617 11.05 13.25 10.39
C SER A 617 10.89 14.24 9.22
N ASP A 618 11.00 15.53 9.48
CA ASP A 618 11.06 16.58 8.46
C ASP A 618 12.50 16.98 8.06
N VAL A 619 13.51 16.40 8.71
CA VAL A 619 14.92 16.71 8.48
C VAL A 619 15.47 15.93 7.29
N GLU A 620 15.68 16.59 6.16
CA GLU A 620 16.30 15.99 4.97
C GLU A 620 17.78 15.65 5.19
N CYS A 621 18.19 14.42 4.83
CA CYS A 621 19.54 13.91 5.04
C CYS A 621 20.14 13.16 3.84
N GLY A 622 19.35 12.86 2.81
CA GLY A 622 19.83 12.11 1.65
C GLY A 622 18.81 12.04 0.52
N GLN A 623 19.13 11.24 -0.50
CA GLN A 623 18.26 10.98 -1.64
C GLN A 623 18.34 9.49 -2.00
N ASN A 624 17.21 8.86 -2.29
CA ASN A 624 17.15 7.46 -2.69
C ASN A 624 17.41 7.27 -4.19
N SER A 625 17.52 6.02 -4.65
CA SER A 625 17.77 5.64 -6.05
C SER A 625 16.65 6.03 -7.04
N CYS A 626 15.49 6.45 -6.54
CA CYS A 626 14.38 6.99 -7.33
C CYS A 626 14.44 8.51 -7.48
N GLY A 627 15.39 9.18 -6.82
CA GLY A 627 15.52 10.63 -6.83
C GLY A 627 14.66 11.33 -5.77
N GLU A 628 14.09 10.59 -4.81
CA GLU A 628 13.29 11.17 -3.73
C GLU A 628 14.16 11.47 -2.51
N LYS A 629 13.80 12.53 -1.78
CA LYS A 629 14.46 12.92 -0.53
C LYS A 629 14.22 11.88 0.57
N ILE A 630 15.27 11.60 1.34
CA ILE A 630 15.26 10.78 2.54
C ILE A 630 15.29 11.71 3.75
N TYR A 631 14.42 11.44 4.72
CA TYR A 631 14.35 12.20 5.97
C TYR A 631 14.93 11.40 7.13
N CYS A 632 15.77 12.01 7.95
CA CYS A 632 16.46 11.34 9.04
C CYS A 632 16.00 11.81 10.41
N LEU A 633 16.04 10.88 11.36
CA LEU A 633 16.06 11.16 12.78
C LEU A 633 17.39 11.84 13.17
N PRO A 634 17.46 12.57 14.28
CA PRO A 634 18.71 13.17 14.76
C PRO A 634 19.81 12.10 14.92
N ALA A 635 20.98 12.34 14.34
CA ALA A 635 22.12 11.42 14.44
C ALA A 635 22.62 11.30 15.89
N ASP A 636 23.15 10.13 16.26
CA ASP A 636 23.73 9.86 17.59
C ASP A 636 22.80 10.16 18.77
N SER A 637 21.48 9.99 18.59
CA SER A 637 20.45 10.39 19.55
C SER A 637 19.82 9.22 20.32
N HIS A 638 19.23 9.53 21.48
CA HIS A 638 18.40 8.62 22.27
C HIS A 638 16.96 9.17 22.23
N LEU A 639 16.09 8.51 21.47
CA LEU A 639 14.72 8.95 21.25
C LEU A 639 13.75 8.08 22.03
N ALA A 640 12.62 8.66 22.42
CA ALA A 640 11.49 7.97 23.00
C ALA A 640 10.20 8.31 22.27
N VAL A 641 9.29 7.35 22.21
CA VAL A 641 7.95 7.54 21.63
C VAL A 641 6.94 7.38 22.74
N GLU A 642 5.98 8.31 22.81
CA GLU A 642 4.96 8.38 23.86
C GLU A 642 3.57 8.34 23.23
N LEU A 643 2.73 7.43 23.72
CA LEU A 643 1.32 7.27 23.34
C LEU A 643 0.43 7.49 24.56
N VAL A 644 -0.64 8.27 24.38
CA VAL A 644 -1.57 8.66 25.44
C VAL A 644 -2.93 7.99 25.24
N ALA A 645 -3.39 7.27 26.26
CA ALA A 645 -4.72 6.67 26.32
C ALA A 645 -5.82 7.73 26.51
N ALA A 646 -7.05 7.45 26.08
CA ALA A 646 -8.17 8.38 26.20
C ALA A 646 -8.83 8.32 27.57
N ASN A 647 -9.45 9.42 28.00
CA ASN A 647 -10.29 9.38 29.19
C ASN A 647 -11.53 8.50 28.97
N LEU A 648 -11.87 7.74 30.00
CA LEU A 648 -12.99 6.81 29.96
C LEU A 648 -14.33 7.54 30.06
N LYS A 649 -15.39 6.88 29.62
CA LYS A 649 -16.76 7.40 29.69
C LYS A 649 -17.15 7.79 31.12
N THR A 650 -17.58 9.04 31.29
CA THR A 650 -17.99 9.55 32.60
C THR A 650 -19.42 9.16 32.96
N CYS A 651 -19.70 8.96 34.25
CA CYS A 651 -21.04 8.72 34.79
C CYS A 651 -21.34 9.66 35.96
N ASN A 652 -22.62 9.91 36.24
CA ASN A 652 -23.05 10.64 37.44
C ASN A 652 -23.75 9.72 38.45
N THR A 653 -24.49 8.72 37.96
CA THR A 653 -25.26 7.78 38.77
C THR A 653 -25.17 6.35 38.22
N ASP A 654 -25.44 5.34 39.05
CA ASP A 654 -25.52 3.93 38.63
C ASP A 654 -26.55 3.71 37.51
N ALA A 655 -27.54 4.58 37.37
CA ALA A 655 -28.53 4.51 36.28
C ALA A 655 -27.89 4.73 34.91
N ASP A 656 -26.84 5.56 34.84
CA ASP A 656 -26.09 5.82 33.60
C ASP A 656 -25.32 4.57 33.15
N CYS A 657 -24.99 3.68 34.10
CA CYS A 657 -24.23 2.45 33.88
C CYS A 657 -25.12 1.20 33.67
N ALA A 658 -26.44 1.34 33.77
CA ALA A 658 -27.36 0.19 33.78
C ALA A 658 -27.28 -0.69 32.51
N ASN A 659 -26.97 -0.07 31.36
CA ASN A 659 -26.90 -0.73 30.06
C ASN A 659 -25.55 -1.40 29.75
N PHE A 660 -24.53 -1.20 30.59
CA PHE A 660 -23.15 -1.66 30.34
C PHE A 660 -22.77 -2.89 31.17
N GLN A 661 -23.71 -3.80 31.45
CA GLN A 661 -23.42 -5.01 32.22
C GLN A 661 -22.17 -5.74 31.69
N PRO A 662 -21.19 -6.10 32.56
CA PRO A 662 -21.24 -6.11 34.03
C PRO A 662 -20.88 -4.77 34.74
N PHE A 663 -20.54 -3.70 34.01
CA PHE A 663 -20.11 -2.40 34.53
C PHE A 663 -21.30 -1.55 34.97
N SER A 664 -21.90 -1.89 36.11
CA SER A 664 -23.17 -1.29 36.56
C SER A 664 -23.04 -0.26 37.68
N HIS A 665 -21.84 -0.06 38.23
CA HIS A 665 -21.61 0.85 39.34
C HIS A 665 -20.88 2.10 38.87
N CYS A 666 -21.43 3.28 39.15
CA CYS A 666 -20.76 4.54 38.92
C CYS A 666 -19.84 4.85 40.11
N ALA A 667 -18.54 4.71 39.90
CA ALA A 667 -17.54 4.82 40.97
C ALA A 667 -16.46 5.85 40.62
N PRO A 668 -15.87 6.51 41.63
CA PRO A 668 -14.80 7.46 41.41
C PRO A 668 -13.53 6.76 40.91
N PHE A 669 -12.96 7.30 39.85
CA PHE A 669 -11.70 6.89 39.27
C PHE A 669 -10.84 8.14 39.01
N PHE A 670 -9.73 8.24 39.74
CA PHE A 670 -8.85 9.41 39.74
C PHE A 670 -9.60 10.72 40.01
N ASN A 671 -9.81 11.58 39.01
CA ASN A 671 -10.48 12.88 39.10
C ASN A 671 -11.90 12.91 38.50
N TYR A 672 -12.42 11.80 37.98
CA TYR A 672 -13.78 11.68 37.45
C TYR A 672 -14.49 10.43 37.97
N LEU A 673 -15.76 10.22 37.61
CA LEU A 673 -16.50 8.99 37.90
C LEU A 673 -16.71 8.21 36.60
N THR A 674 -16.51 6.89 36.64
CA THR A 674 -16.70 5.99 35.49
C THR A 674 -17.48 4.75 35.90
N CYS A 675 -18.07 4.07 34.91
CA CYS A 675 -18.76 2.81 35.14
C CYS A 675 -17.75 1.69 35.43
N GLN A 676 -17.96 0.98 36.53
CA GLN A 676 -17.11 -0.10 37.01
C GLN A 676 -17.90 -1.38 37.26
N ASP A 677 -17.20 -2.52 37.15
CA ASP A 677 -17.70 -3.81 37.57
C ASP A 677 -17.63 -3.98 39.11
N VAL A 678 -18.11 -5.11 39.62
CA VAL A 678 -18.08 -5.43 41.06
C VAL A 678 -16.65 -5.59 41.63
N ASN A 679 -15.64 -5.72 40.77
CA ASN A 679 -14.24 -5.86 41.14
C ASN A 679 -13.46 -4.52 41.01
N GLY A 680 -14.15 -3.43 40.65
CA GLY A 680 -13.54 -2.11 40.43
C GLY A 680 -12.80 -1.97 39.10
N LYS A 681 -13.09 -2.84 38.11
CA LYS A 681 -12.58 -2.72 36.73
C LYS A 681 -13.43 -1.73 35.95
N ASN A 682 -12.77 -0.84 35.22
CA ASN A 682 -13.43 0.23 34.48
C ASN A 682 -14.01 -0.26 33.14
N TYR A 683 -15.06 0.41 32.70
CA TYR A 683 -15.61 0.25 31.35
C TYR A 683 -14.63 0.85 30.33
N PRO A 684 -14.17 0.08 29.33
CA PRO A 684 -13.03 0.47 28.49
C PRO A 684 -13.34 1.54 27.44
N VAL A 685 -14.61 1.84 27.19
CA VAL A 685 -15.02 2.82 26.17
C VAL A 685 -14.69 4.25 26.63
N ALA A 686 -14.08 5.01 25.72
CA ALA A 686 -13.72 6.40 25.92
C ALA A 686 -14.94 7.34 25.93
N ASN A 687 -14.73 8.57 26.39
CA ASN A 687 -15.77 9.59 26.36
C ASN A 687 -15.96 10.15 24.94
N LEU A 688 -17.04 9.77 24.26
CA LEU A 688 -17.38 10.24 22.91
C LEU A 688 -17.57 11.78 22.81
N ASP A 689 -18.01 12.43 23.89
CA ASP A 689 -18.22 13.88 23.91
C ASP A 689 -16.90 14.66 24.06
N GLN A 690 -15.84 14.00 24.56
CA GLN A 690 -14.52 14.55 24.78
C GLN A 690 -13.47 13.46 24.53
N LEU A 691 -13.19 13.18 23.26
CA LEU A 691 -12.12 12.27 22.88
C LEU A 691 -10.77 12.98 22.99
N ASP A 692 -9.94 12.55 23.93
CA ASP A 692 -8.66 13.19 24.27
C ASP A 692 -7.48 12.20 24.34
N GLY A 693 -7.58 11.07 23.63
CA GLY A 693 -6.49 10.10 23.52
C GLY A 693 -6.74 9.05 22.45
N ILE A 694 -5.80 8.10 22.34
CA ILE A 694 -5.86 7.02 21.35
C ILE A 694 -6.98 6.05 21.71
N VAL A 695 -7.85 5.81 20.73
CA VAL A 695 -8.96 4.86 20.80
C VAL A 695 -8.99 3.94 19.58
N ASP A 696 -9.60 2.77 19.71
CA ASP A 696 -9.85 1.87 18.59
C ASP A 696 -11.05 2.35 17.72
N ALA A 697 -11.37 1.58 16.67
CA ALA A 697 -12.55 1.80 15.85
C ALA A 697 -13.88 1.60 16.61
N ALA A 698 -13.88 0.87 17.74
CA ALA A 698 -15.00 0.63 18.63
C ALA A 698 -15.08 1.66 19.80
N VAL A 699 -14.15 2.62 19.81
CA VAL A 699 -13.98 3.70 20.78
C VAL A 699 -13.54 3.22 22.17
N ASN A 700 -12.87 2.07 22.27
CA ASN A 700 -12.16 1.66 23.49
C ASN A 700 -10.82 2.41 23.61
N SER A 701 -10.48 2.83 24.83
CA SER A 701 -9.22 3.52 25.13
C SER A 701 -8.02 2.56 25.06
N LEU A 702 -6.85 3.06 24.66
CA LEU A 702 -5.58 2.33 24.64
C LEU A 702 -5.21 1.68 25.99
N ASP A 703 -4.82 0.40 25.93
CA ASP A 703 -4.20 -0.36 27.03
C ASP A 703 -2.70 -0.52 26.76
N GLY A 704 -1.90 0.38 27.33
CA GLY A 704 -0.45 0.40 27.18
C GLY A 704 0.29 -0.73 27.90
N ASN A 705 -0.15 -1.15 29.09
CA ASN A 705 0.51 -2.21 29.86
C ASN A 705 0.05 -3.63 29.47
N ARG A 706 -0.91 -3.73 28.55
CA ARG A 706 -1.42 -4.98 27.96
C ARG A 706 -2.03 -5.90 29.01
N ASP A 707 -2.71 -5.35 30.00
CA ASP A 707 -3.35 -6.11 31.08
C ASP A 707 -4.82 -6.49 30.78
N VAL A 708 -5.29 -6.16 29.57
CA VAL A 708 -6.64 -6.38 29.01
C VAL A 708 -7.66 -5.33 29.48
N PHE A 709 -7.30 -4.42 30.38
CA PHE A 709 -8.20 -3.39 30.89
C PHE A 709 -7.71 -2.00 30.50
N ALA A 710 -8.64 -1.16 30.05
CA ALA A 710 -8.37 0.27 29.91
C ALA A 710 -8.81 0.99 31.19
N ASP A 711 -7.84 1.56 31.89
CA ASP A 711 -7.96 2.42 33.04
C ASP A 711 -7.83 3.93 32.69
N GLY A 712 -7.48 4.32 31.46
CA GLY A 712 -7.36 5.72 31.01
C GLY A 712 -5.98 6.35 31.27
N PRO A 713 -5.77 7.65 31.02
CA PRO A 713 -4.43 8.27 30.94
C PRO A 713 -3.75 8.50 32.31
N ILE A 714 -3.33 7.44 32.99
CA ILE A 714 -2.66 7.52 34.29
C ILE A 714 -1.15 7.79 34.14
N THR A 715 -0.37 6.79 33.74
CA THR A 715 1.11 6.83 33.78
C THR A 715 1.71 6.08 32.60
N PHE A 716 2.92 6.46 32.16
CA PHE A 716 3.59 5.72 31.10
C PHE A 716 4.09 4.36 31.57
N TYR A 717 3.52 3.28 31.03
CA TYR A 717 4.15 1.98 30.98
C TYR A 717 5.33 2.03 30.00
N ASN A 718 6.52 1.70 30.51
CA ASN A 718 7.76 1.76 29.74
C ASN A 718 8.18 0.36 29.27
N GLU A 719 8.15 0.11 27.96
CA GLU A 719 8.51 -1.20 27.36
C GLU A 719 9.98 -1.56 27.62
N ASN A 720 10.86 -0.57 27.81
CA ASN A 720 12.26 -0.78 28.18
C ASN A 720 12.43 -1.40 29.58
N GLU A 721 11.43 -1.24 30.45
CA GLU A 721 11.40 -1.74 31.83
C GLU A 721 10.15 -2.62 32.08
N PRO A 722 10.06 -3.82 31.49
CA PRO A 722 8.84 -4.63 31.47
C PRO A 722 8.42 -5.16 32.86
N ALA A 723 9.24 -4.96 33.88
CA ALA A 723 8.92 -5.33 35.26
C ALA A 723 7.90 -4.37 35.92
N ASN A 724 7.70 -3.16 35.37
CA ASN A 724 6.86 -2.12 35.97
C ASN A 724 5.38 -2.21 35.53
N LEU A 725 4.76 -3.38 35.73
CA LEU A 725 3.36 -3.63 35.37
C LEU A 725 2.34 -2.80 36.19
N GLU A 726 2.79 -2.09 37.22
CA GLU A 726 1.96 -1.18 38.03
C GLU A 726 1.69 0.16 37.32
N LEU A 727 2.45 0.49 36.27
CA LEU A 727 2.25 1.68 35.44
C LEU A 727 1.18 1.38 34.39
N LYS A 728 0.16 2.23 34.31
CA LYS A 728 -1.08 1.94 33.59
C LYS A 728 -1.33 2.80 32.36
N ASP A 729 -1.70 2.12 31.27
CA ASP A 729 -2.35 2.59 30.05
C ASP A 729 -1.61 3.49 29.07
N LYS A 730 -0.86 4.51 29.53
CA LYS A 730 -0.01 5.25 28.58
C LYS A 730 1.16 4.35 28.18
N TYR A 731 1.62 4.44 26.94
CA TYR A 731 2.69 3.58 26.43
C TYR A 731 3.92 4.39 26.04
N ARG A 732 5.10 3.94 26.45
CA ARG A 732 6.39 4.56 26.13
C ARG A 732 7.45 3.51 25.85
N TRP A 733 8.35 3.79 24.92
CA TRP A 733 9.63 3.09 24.79
C TRP A 733 10.70 4.03 24.24
N SER A 734 11.97 3.66 24.39
CA SER A 734 13.12 4.41 23.91
C SER A 734 14.14 3.53 23.20
N PHE A 735 14.92 4.14 22.30
CA PHE A 735 15.90 3.47 21.44
C PHE A 735 17.01 4.42 20.97
N TYR A 736 18.15 3.86 20.58
CA TYR A 736 19.29 4.64 20.06
C TYR A 736 19.33 4.68 18.52
N ILE A 737 19.78 5.82 18.02
CA ILE A 737 20.01 6.10 16.60
C ILE A 737 21.48 6.43 16.37
N ASN A 738 22.09 5.81 15.35
CA ASN A 738 23.44 6.11 14.92
C ASN A 738 23.48 7.08 13.71
N ASP A 739 24.66 7.53 13.33
CA ASP A 739 24.92 8.46 12.22
C ASP A 739 24.97 7.79 10.83
N GLN A 740 24.67 6.49 10.72
CA GLN A 740 24.74 5.74 9.45
C GLN A 740 23.44 5.87 8.65
N ILE A 741 23.57 5.72 7.33
CA ILE A 741 22.45 5.64 6.38
C ILE A 741 22.45 4.25 5.74
N MET A 742 21.32 3.54 5.82
CA MET A 742 21.14 2.30 5.07
C MET A 742 20.56 2.61 3.68
N SER A 743 21.29 2.28 2.61
CA SER A 743 20.90 2.60 1.23
C SER A 743 20.57 1.36 0.38
N ALA A 744 20.43 0.18 0.99
CA ALA A 744 20.17 -1.05 0.27
C ALA A 744 18.70 -1.11 -0.17
N PRO A 745 18.39 -1.31 -1.46
CA PRO A 745 17.02 -1.37 -1.94
C PRO A 745 16.33 -2.68 -1.50
N PRO A 746 15.00 -2.66 -1.25
CA PRO A 746 14.24 -3.86 -0.96
C PRO A 746 14.23 -4.83 -2.16
N GLN A 747 14.09 -6.13 -1.89
CA GLN A 747 14.00 -7.19 -2.88
C GLN A 747 12.81 -8.10 -2.59
N ILE A 748 12.10 -8.54 -3.62
CA ILE A 748 11.03 -9.53 -3.47
C ILE A 748 11.67 -10.92 -3.37
N SER A 749 11.44 -11.60 -2.25
CA SER A 749 11.97 -12.94 -2.01
C SER A 749 11.01 -14.04 -2.49
N PHE A 750 9.70 -13.77 -2.47
CA PHE A 750 8.67 -14.77 -2.77
C PHE A 750 7.36 -14.13 -3.24
N ILE A 751 6.65 -14.79 -4.16
CA ILE A 751 5.33 -14.37 -4.64
C ILE A 751 4.43 -15.59 -4.74
N LYS A 752 3.16 -15.47 -4.32
CA LYS A 752 2.14 -16.51 -4.48
C LYS A 752 0.78 -15.88 -4.82
N PRO A 753 -0.01 -16.43 -5.76
CA PRO A 753 0.31 -17.58 -6.58
C PRO A 753 1.45 -17.30 -7.58
N ASP A 754 2.16 -18.36 -7.98
CA ASP A 754 3.32 -18.23 -8.87
C ASP A 754 2.93 -17.63 -10.23
N ASN A 755 3.88 -16.95 -10.87
CA ASN A 755 3.71 -16.40 -12.22
C ASN A 755 3.21 -17.47 -13.20
N ASN A 756 2.16 -17.14 -13.96
CA ASN A 756 1.52 -18.02 -14.96
C ASN A 756 0.87 -19.30 -14.39
N SER A 757 0.58 -19.35 -13.09
CA SER A 757 -0.17 -20.45 -12.51
C SER A 757 -1.61 -20.51 -13.06
N LEU A 758 -2.10 -21.72 -13.34
CA LEU A 758 -3.46 -21.98 -13.78
C LEU A 758 -4.31 -22.48 -12.61
N LYS A 759 -5.59 -22.06 -12.56
CA LYS A 759 -6.55 -22.43 -11.49
C LYS A 759 -6.16 -21.93 -10.09
N ALA A 760 -5.67 -20.69 -10.00
CA ALA A 760 -5.56 -20.00 -8.72
C ALA A 760 -6.95 -19.90 -8.06
N ASP A 761 -6.98 -19.96 -6.73
CA ASP A 761 -8.20 -19.76 -5.95
C ASP A 761 -8.72 -18.34 -6.18
N THR A 762 -10.02 -18.21 -6.50
CA THR A 762 -10.67 -16.95 -6.83
C THR A 762 -10.82 -16.00 -5.64
N LYS A 763 -10.60 -16.50 -4.42
CA LYS A 763 -10.65 -15.73 -3.17
C LYS A 763 -9.31 -15.57 -2.46
N ALA A 764 -8.30 -16.35 -2.84
CA ALA A 764 -7.02 -16.29 -2.15
C ALA A 764 -6.29 -14.99 -2.51
N PRO A 765 -5.77 -14.24 -1.52
CA PRO A 765 -5.02 -13.02 -1.77
C PRO A 765 -3.69 -13.33 -2.49
N VAL A 766 -3.17 -12.35 -3.23
CA VAL A 766 -1.82 -12.42 -3.78
C VAL A 766 -0.83 -12.03 -2.69
N GLN A 767 0.02 -12.97 -2.30
CA GLN A 767 1.07 -12.80 -1.30
C GLN A 767 2.38 -12.39 -1.97
N ILE A 768 3.05 -11.38 -1.44
CA ILE A 768 4.34 -10.86 -1.89
C ILE A 768 5.22 -10.68 -0.65
N ASN A 769 6.37 -11.34 -0.59
CA ASN A 769 7.29 -11.21 0.53
C ASN A 769 8.50 -10.38 0.14
N PHE A 770 8.89 -9.44 0.99
CA PHE A 770 10.10 -8.65 0.87
C PHE A 770 11.18 -9.17 1.81
N ASN A 771 12.44 -9.06 1.40
CA ASN A 771 13.62 -9.46 2.17
C ASN A 771 13.98 -8.51 3.33
N THR A 772 13.20 -7.46 3.53
CA THR A 772 13.41 -6.40 4.52
C THR A 772 12.07 -5.93 5.09
N LEU A 773 12.13 -5.13 6.14
CA LEU A 773 10.99 -4.41 6.66
C LEU A 773 10.57 -3.30 5.70
N MET A 774 9.29 -3.30 5.35
CA MET A 774 8.70 -2.34 4.43
C MET A 774 7.97 -1.25 5.19
N MET A 775 7.93 -0.07 4.59
CA MET A 775 7.12 1.04 5.09
C MET A 775 5.67 0.80 4.67
N ASN A 776 4.79 0.53 5.63
CA ASN A 776 3.38 0.23 5.40
C ASN A 776 2.63 1.40 4.76
N ALA A 777 3.04 2.65 5.03
CA ALA A 777 2.49 3.82 4.36
C ALA A 777 2.92 3.93 2.88
N SER A 778 3.94 3.19 2.42
CA SER A 778 4.26 3.05 0.99
C SER A 778 3.55 1.87 0.32
N LEU A 779 3.09 0.88 1.09
CA LEU A 779 2.36 -0.31 0.62
C LEU A 779 0.90 0.01 0.30
N ARG A 780 0.68 0.98 -0.59
CA ARG A 780 -0.64 1.46 -1.02
C ARG A 780 -0.92 1.09 -2.48
N THR A 781 -2.09 1.48 -2.96
CA THR A 781 -2.57 1.19 -4.32
C THR A 781 -2.49 2.42 -5.23
N GLY A 782 -2.28 2.21 -6.53
CA GLY A 782 -2.21 3.27 -7.53
C GLY A 782 -0.79 3.71 -7.89
N SER A 783 -0.60 5.03 -8.01
CA SER A 783 0.66 5.65 -8.39
C SER A 783 0.93 6.89 -7.53
N VAL A 784 2.20 7.25 -7.41
CA VAL A 784 2.67 8.48 -6.79
C VAL A 784 3.56 9.24 -7.77
N TRP A 785 3.46 10.57 -7.80
CA TRP A 785 4.34 11.40 -8.61
C TRP A 785 5.55 11.81 -7.79
N ILE A 786 6.74 11.43 -8.25
CA ILE A 786 8.01 11.75 -7.58
C ILE A 786 8.79 12.72 -8.46
N ASN A 787 9.23 13.83 -7.87
CA ASN A 787 10.14 14.76 -8.55
C ASN A 787 11.57 14.27 -8.34
N ASN A 788 12.25 13.88 -9.42
CA ASN A 788 13.64 13.41 -9.36
C ASN A 788 14.68 14.54 -9.44
N GLY A 789 14.26 15.80 -9.26
CA GLY A 789 15.09 17.01 -9.40
C GLY A 789 15.08 17.62 -10.80
N GLN A 790 14.67 16.87 -11.83
CA GLN A 790 14.61 17.33 -13.23
C GLN A 790 13.18 17.34 -13.79
N LYS A 791 12.40 16.28 -13.49
CA LYS A 791 11.01 16.13 -13.94
C LYS A 791 10.20 15.33 -12.91
N ASN A 792 8.88 15.53 -12.93
CA ASN A 792 7.97 14.65 -12.21
C ASN A 792 7.84 13.34 -13.00
N VAL A 793 8.19 12.23 -12.36
CA VAL A 793 8.05 10.87 -12.89
C VAL A 793 6.93 10.18 -12.13
N GLU A 794 6.09 9.44 -12.84
CA GLU A 794 5.05 8.62 -12.21
C GLU A 794 5.68 7.30 -11.74
N HIS A 795 5.56 7.02 -10.44
CA HIS A 795 5.99 5.77 -9.84
C HIS A 795 4.76 4.96 -9.42
N HIS A 796 4.65 3.72 -9.91
CA HIS A 796 3.58 2.83 -9.48
C HIS A 796 3.83 2.26 -8.08
N LEU A 797 2.74 2.05 -7.35
CA LEU A 797 2.72 1.36 -6.06
C LEU A 797 2.35 -0.11 -6.29
N ILE A 798 1.46 -0.69 -5.49
CA ILE A 798 0.97 -2.06 -5.67
C ILE A 798 -0.36 -2.02 -6.42
N ASN A 799 -0.38 -2.61 -7.62
CA ASN A 799 -1.57 -2.61 -8.48
C ASN A 799 -2.01 -4.03 -8.86
N LEU A 800 -3.32 -4.22 -8.99
CA LEU A 800 -3.93 -5.42 -9.55
C LEU A 800 -4.63 -5.06 -10.86
N PHE A 801 -4.27 -5.75 -11.94
CA PHE A 801 -4.91 -5.59 -13.24
C PHE A 801 -5.64 -6.88 -13.60
N THR A 802 -6.83 -6.75 -14.18
CA THR A 802 -7.64 -7.88 -14.63
C THR A 802 -8.04 -7.73 -16.08
N SER A 803 -8.24 -8.85 -16.79
CA SER A 803 -8.80 -8.85 -18.15
C SER A 803 -10.31 -8.58 -18.21
N SER A 804 -10.98 -8.46 -17.06
CA SER A 804 -12.39 -8.08 -16.96
C SER A 804 -12.62 -6.63 -17.44
N PRO A 805 -13.74 -6.34 -18.14
CA PRO A 805 -14.11 -4.97 -18.50
C PRO A 805 -14.52 -4.12 -17.30
N SER A 806 -14.81 -4.73 -16.14
CA SER A 806 -15.08 -4.02 -14.89
C SER A 806 -13.90 -4.18 -13.93
N PRO A 807 -13.33 -3.07 -13.42
CA PRO A 807 -12.22 -3.13 -12.47
C PRO A 807 -12.66 -3.81 -11.18
N VAL A 808 -11.80 -4.69 -10.67
CA VAL A 808 -11.99 -5.43 -9.42
C VAL A 808 -11.53 -4.55 -8.26
N GLY A 809 -12.28 -4.52 -7.17
CA GLY A 809 -11.85 -3.84 -5.94
C GLY A 809 -10.71 -4.60 -5.28
N TYR A 810 -9.65 -3.90 -4.87
CA TYR A 810 -8.52 -4.52 -4.19
C TYR A 810 -7.89 -3.60 -3.14
N TRP A 811 -7.28 -4.19 -2.12
CA TRP A 811 -6.62 -3.48 -1.03
C TRP A 811 -5.42 -4.26 -0.51
N VAL A 812 -4.52 -3.56 0.15
CA VAL A 812 -3.24 -4.12 0.61
C VAL A 812 -3.24 -4.19 2.13
N THR A 813 -2.76 -5.31 2.65
CA THR A 813 -2.44 -5.52 4.07
C THR A 813 -1.03 -6.08 4.18
N ALA A 814 -0.36 -5.85 5.30
CA ALA A 814 1.02 -6.27 5.52
C ALA A 814 1.21 -6.80 6.95
N GLU A 815 2.14 -7.73 7.09
CA GLU A 815 2.52 -8.34 8.36
C GLU A 815 4.04 -8.51 8.39
N ASN A 816 4.68 -8.00 9.44
CA ASN A 816 6.11 -8.21 9.67
C ASN A 816 6.30 -9.54 10.38
N ARG A 817 7.28 -10.34 9.92
CA ARG A 817 7.58 -11.65 10.50
C ARG A 817 9.07 -11.81 10.74
N ASP A 818 9.36 -12.26 11.96
CA ASP A 818 10.65 -12.83 12.33
C ASP A 818 10.79 -14.20 11.66
N VAL A 819 11.89 -14.41 10.95
CA VAL A 819 12.20 -15.68 10.28
C VAL A 819 13.58 -16.17 10.70
N PHE A 820 13.83 -17.46 10.53
CA PHE A 820 15.04 -18.07 11.06
C PHE A 820 16.35 -17.32 10.67
N PRO A 821 17.19 -16.93 11.66
CA PRO A 821 17.10 -17.26 13.09
C PRO A 821 16.03 -16.44 13.84
N LEU A 822 15.15 -17.14 14.59
CA LEU A 822 14.12 -16.49 15.41
C LEU A 822 14.75 -15.79 16.62
N ASP A 823 15.11 -14.52 16.45
CA ASP A 823 15.77 -13.70 17.47
C ASP A 823 14.82 -12.69 18.14
N GLY A 824 13.55 -12.69 17.72
CA GLY A 824 12.51 -11.79 18.22
C GLY A 824 12.46 -10.45 17.50
N GLU A 825 13.33 -10.21 16.51
CA GLU A 825 13.25 -9.07 15.61
C GLU A 825 12.59 -9.48 14.29
N PRO A 826 11.62 -8.69 13.77
CA PRO A 826 11.05 -9.01 12.47
C PRO A 826 12.02 -8.67 11.34
N ASP A 827 12.29 -9.62 10.43
CA ASP A 827 13.21 -9.43 9.31
C ASP A 827 12.51 -9.16 7.98
N LEU A 828 11.35 -9.81 7.76
CA LEU A 828 10.66 -9.85 6.48
C LEU A 828 9.28 -9.21 6.58
N THR A 829 8.86 -8.55 5.50
CA THR A 829 7.47 -8.10 5.36
C THR A 829 6.71 -8.99 4.41
N PHE A 830 5.58 -9.52 4.89
CA PHE A 830 4.62 -10.29 4.11
C PHE A 830 3.48 -9.35 3.71
N VAL A 831 3.31 -9.14 2.42
CA VAL A 831 2.28 -8.27 1.87
C VAL A 831 1.20 -9.13 1.23
N PHE A 832 -0.05 -8.87 1.59
CA PHE A 832 -1.23 -9.54 1.08
C PHE A 832 -2.11 -8.55 0.32
N LEU A 833 -2.19 -8.74 -0.99
CA LEU A 833 -3.09 -8.04 -1.88
C LEU A 833 -4.42 -8.79 -1.91
N LYS A 834 -5.36 -8.31 -1.11
CA LYS A 834 -6.74 -8.79 -1.03
C LYS A 834 -7.55 -8.17 -2.17
N HIS A 835 -8.56 -8.89 -2.64
CA HIS A 835 -9.42 -8.42 -3.70
C HIS A 835 -10.82 -9.02 -3.57
N THR A 836 -11.81 -8.36 -4.17
CA THR A 836 -13.14 -8.94 -4.34
C THR A 836 -13.06 -10.24 -5.15
N GLU A 837 -14.00 -11.16 -4.94
CA GLU A 837 -13.98 -12.47 -5.59
C GLU A 837 -13.82 -12.37 -7.12
N LEU A 838 -12.77 -12.99 -7.64
CA LEU A 838 -12.49 -12.99 -9.08
C LEU A 838 -13.37 -14.01 -9.80
N SER A 839 -13.82 -13.68 -11.01
CA SER A 839 -14.47 -14.68 -11.86
C SER A 839 -13.48 -15.79 -12.24
N PRO A 840 -13.87 -17.08 -12.23
CA PRO A 840 -13.02 -18.18 -12.66
C PRO A 840 -12.50 -18.07 -14.11
N SER A 841 -13.12 -17.22 -14.93
CA SER A 841 -12.75 -16.97 -16.33
C SER A 841 -11.80 -15.78 -16.54
N VAL A 842 -11.47 -15.03 -15.50
CA VAL A 842 -10.66 -13.81 -15.59
C VAL A 842 -9.19 -14.12 -15.33
N THR A 843 -8.32 -13.54 -16.15
CA THR A 843 -6.88 -13.49 -15.88
C THR A 843 -6.54 -12.19 -15.17
N TYR A 844 -5.58 -12.25 -14.24
CA TYR A 844 -5.10 -11.08 -13.52
C TYR A 844 -3.57 -11.05 -13.48
N LYS A 845 -3.01 -9.85 -13.27
CA LYS A 845 -1.58 -9.64 -13.01
C LYS A 845 -1.43 -8.63 -11.87
N SER A 846 -0.48 -8.87 -10.97
CA SER A 846 -0.07 -7.88 -9.97
C SER A 846 1.18 -7.15 -10.43
N GLN A 847 1.34 -5.91 -9.99
CA GLN A 847 2.52 -5.08 -10.23
C GLN A 847 2.97 -4.50 -8.90
N VAL A 848 4.27 -4.55 -8.64
CA VAL A 848 4.94 -3.79 -7.58
C VAL A 848 5.87 -2.82 -8.29
N GLY A 849 5.58 -1.52 -8.18
CA GLY A 849 6.42 -0.49 -8.77
C GLY A 849 7.45 0.07 -7.78
N SER A 850 8.27 0.97 -8.30
CA SER A 850 9.34 1.64 -7.56
C SER A 850 8.84 2.70 -6.57
N GLY A 851 7.54 2.96 -6.47
CA GLY A 851 6.97 3.84 -5.45
C GLY A 851 6.93 3.19 -4.04
N VAL A 852 7.07 1.87 -3.97
CA VAL A 852 7.13 1.14 -2.69
C VAL A 852 8.52 1.31 -2.05
N LYS A 853 8.55 1.47 -0.72
CA LYS A 853 9.76 1.77 0.06
C LYS A 853 9.95 0.81 1.23
N ASP A 854 11.21 0.57 1.58
CA ASP A 854 11.56 -0.09 2.84
C ASP A 854 11.41 0.87 4.04
N ILE A 855 11.59 0.35 5.26
CA ILE A 855 11.53 1.13 6.50
C ILE A 855 12.65 2.17 6.64
N TYR A 856 13.64 2.12 5.73
CA TYR A 856 14.76 3.07 5.62
C TYR A 856 14.55 4.07 4.47
N GLN A 857 13.34 4.13 3.90
CA GLN A 857 12.93 5.01 2.81
C GLN A 857 13.63 4.74 1.45
N ASN A 858 14.28 3.59 1.30
CA ASN A 858 14.83 3.14 0.03
C ASN A 858 13.71 2.63 -0.85
N CYS A 859 13.58 3.24 -2.03
CA CYS A 859 12.60 2.81 -3.00
C CYS A 859 12.96 1.45 -3.61
N PHE A 860 11.98 0.73 -4.14
CA PHE A 860 12.14 -0.56 -4.81
C PHE A 860 12.82 -0.44 -6.19
N LYS A 861 14.05 0.08 -6.21
CA LYS A 861 14.91 0.26 -7.38
C LYS A 861 16.40 0.13 -7.00
N PRO A 862 17.19 -0.71 -7.68
CA PRO A 862 16.81 -1.66 -8.74
C PRO A 862 15.76 -2.68 -8.30
N SER A 863 14.77 -2.94 -9.15
CA SER A 863 13.65 -3.82 -8.83
C SER A 863 14.07 -5.27 -9.03
N ALA A 864 14.27 -6.02 -7.94
CA ALA A 864 14.71 -7.42 -7.97
C ALA A 864 13.65 -8.39 -7.40
N GLY A 865 13.63 -9.63 -7.91
CA GLY A 865 12.67 -10.66 -7.52
C GLY A 865 13.23 -12.09 -7.55
N PRO A 866 12.44 -13.11 -7.16
CA PRO A 866 12.95 -14.46 -6.90
C PRO A 866 13.60 -15.15 -8.11
N ASN A 867 13.16 -14.80 -9.32
CA ASN A 867 13.67 -15.35 -10.59
C ASN A 867 14.38 -14.30 -11.45
N CYS A 868 14.69 -13.13 -10.88
CA CYS A 868 15.25 -12.02 -11.63
C CYS A 868 16.15 -11.16 -10.73
N ALA A 869 17.44 -11.18 -11.02
CA ALA A 869 18.42 -10.31 -10.39
C ALA A 869 18.59 -9.06 -11.25
N ALA A 870 18.46 -7.89 -10.64
CA ALA A 870 18.75 -6.63 -11.28
C ALA A 870 20.23 -6.27 -11.10
N ASP A 871 20.83 -5.67 -12.13
CA ASP A 871 22.23 -5.24 -12.15
C ASP A 871 22.36 -3.83 -12.75
N ALA A 872 23.59 -3.29 -12.82
CA ALA A 872 23.82 -1.94 -13.34
C ALA A 872 23.41 -1.76 -14.81
N ASN A 873 23.42 -2.84 -15.61
CA ASN A 873 23.01 -2.80 -17.01
C ASN A 873 21.51 -3.01 -17.16
N ASN A 874 20.89 -3.81 -16.28
CA ASN A 874 19.48 -4.17 -16.25
C ASN A 874 18.90 -3.86 -14.87
N PRO A 875 18.57 -2.58 -14.60
CA PRO A 875 18.20 -2.12 -13.26
C PRO A 875 16.80 -2.57 -12.82
N SER A 876 15.99 -3.18 -13.69
CA SER A 876 14.60 -3.53 -13.38
C SER A 876 14.25 -4.93 -13.87
N CYS A 877 13.43 -5.62 -13.07
CA CYS A 877 12.83 -6.89 -13.41
C CYS A 877 11.40 -6.73 -13.93
N CYS A 878 11.19 -7.06 -15.20
CA CYS A 878 9.90 -6.98 -15.87
C CYS A 878 9.38 -8.38 -16.19
N TYR A 879 8.24 -8.75 -15.60
CA TYR A 879 7.63 -10.08 -15.76
C TYR A 879 8.59 -11.25 -15.46
N GLY A 880 9.55 -11.03 -14.55
CA GLY A 880 10.58 -12.02 -14.20
C GLY A 880 11.80 -12.04 -15.14
N VAL A 881 11.98 -11.02 -15.98
CA VAL A 881 13.13 -10.88 -16.89
C VAL A 881 13.87 -9.56 -16.59
N PRO A 882 15.20 -9.57 -16.39
CA PRO A 882 15.98 -8.34 -16.25
C PRO A 882 15.95 -7.54 -17.55
N THR A 883 15.70 -6.24 -17.48
CA THR A 883 15.68 -5.37 -18.66
C THR A 883 16.25 -3.99 -18.36
N SER A 884 16.89 -3.43 -19.39
CA SER A 884 17.28 -2.02 -19.49
C SER A 884 16.29 -1.19 -20.31
N LEU A 885 15.42 -1.87 -21.07
CA LEU A 885 14.39 -1.29 -21.91
C LEU A 885 13.16 -1.02 -21.04
N LEU A 886 13.10 0.20 -20.51
CA LEU A 886 11.95 0.74 -19.81
C LEU A 886 11.30 1.81 -20.68
N GLY A 887 10.01 2.07 -20.49
CA GLY A 887 9.34 3.19 -21.13
C GLY A 887 9.91 4.54 -20.69
N ASP A 888 9.47 5.63 -21.32
CA ASP A 888 9.87 7.00 -20.96
C ASP A 888 9.47 7.38 -19.51
N ASP A 889 8.54 6.62 -18.95
CA ASP A 889 8.04 6.63 -17.58
C ASP A 889 8.83 5.71 -16.62
N GLY A 890 9.82 4.95 -17.12
CA GLY A 890 10.63 4.02 -16.32
C GLY A 890 9.93 2.70 -16.01
N ASN A 891 8.83 2.40 -16.70
CA ASN A 891 8.03 1.20 -16.47
C ASN A 891 8.36 0.05 -17.44
N CYS A 892 8.00 -1.16 -17.01
CA CYS A 892 7.99 -2.35 -17.85
C CYS A 892 6.94 -2.20 -18.96
N GLN A 893 7.38 -1.99 -20.20
CA GLN A 893 6.49 -1.95 -21.37
C GLN A 893 6.00 -3.35 -21.78
#